data_AF-A0A485LBV4-F1
#
_entry.id   AF-A0A485LBV4-F1
#
_cell.length_a   1.000
_cell.length_b   1.000
_cell.length_c   1.000
_cell.angle_alpha   90.00
_cell.angle_beta   90.00
_cell.angle_gamma   90.00
#
_symmetry.space_group_name_H-M   'P 1'
#
loop_
_entity.id
_entity.type
_entity.pdbx_description
1 polymer ?
#
loop_
_entity_poly.entity_id
_entity_poly.type
_entity_poly.pdbx_seq_one_letter_code
_entity_poly.pdbx_strand_id
1 'polypeptide(L)'
;MHQRRRNQGENKPPSLLHEFDDAPKKVHQSHVSLLLVFAWMAALILFTFYRHTWLPEPKGNDIPLSEFSEARTRVFLEELQSIDGFRTVGSTSNEVETPKWLLGHLNTMKDRCVAPCQFEIEVQRPTGAFGFNYGSSTFQSVYANVTNILVRVQRTTHTSETPCLLVSSHYDAAVGSPAASDDGVNIAIMLELLQNAIAKDLPQQNGLIFNFNGAEETYLQAAHGFITQHPWKDQVAAFMNLEATGAGGRELLFQADSDVLAMAYAQGAPYPHASILGQELFQAKLVPGATDFQVYADGAPGMDFAYVANGYVYHTGLDDMSRIQPGAIQRFGDNLAGTMVELFPVLRPGLPRGSSLVFFDVLGYRMFITSSVVARTVALAGVGLAVIYSAFFSPISATEILIAGRILVISTGAGLTAAVAVAAAFLVLAPLSWFASPVTGLWVFVLPSIVGFLRFFPSTANPDALSEVLILSWLTVTLLLLAFNIQSAYLPFAWVAFPLLGHLFVRKSSSSWLRSSVLMLTTSLPLAHSLQLFIIVLQLFIPLAGRRGTTFPMDVLIAVLTSTLTLLFLANAAPLLAQVPPQHLRVCRSVLPVAFAAVVLLALISSPYSTDCPKRLWLFHLHRNFSSLGLPDDAGLWVQPMDFLAMAPLAPFFALLAQPLLPPPPSANVSILSNLPWYYPVYKHLRPQDCWYLPTAPPPSSVGPPTYVDVISTTFNATSNRREVHLFVTGPSKMTVIIDASATNLTSWSLGSGKDGVPAKAGDVYMLQMATGSPVSAFHVWVEAESNATLTLAYAGFHSDATTPALQSVLALLPPWTTESHVVASWGILRA
;
A
#
# COMPACT_ATOMS: atom_id res chain seq x y z
N MET A 1 7.22 40.18 -98.29
CA MET A 1 8.25 39.96 -99.33
C MET A 1 9.33 39.03 -98.78
N HIS A 2 10.37 38.66 -99.56
CA HIS A 2 11.20 37.47 -99.34
C HIS A 2 12.06 37.37 -98.05
N GLN A 3 12.36 36.11 -97.70
CA GLN A 3 13.46 35.63 -96.87
C GLN A 3 14.85 36.02 -97.41
N ARG A 4 15.89 36.03 -96.55
CA ARG A 4 17.17 35.26 -96.65
C ARG A 4 18.07 35.56 -95.41
N ARG A 5 18.63 34.55 -94.71
CA ARG A 5 19.91 33.81 -94.91
C ARG A 5 21.18 34.69 -94.73
N ARG A 6 22.30 34.25 -94.10
CA ARG A 6 22.69 33.03 -93.33
C ARG A 6 24.11 33.23 -92.75
N ASN A 7 24.62 32.26 -91.95
CA ASN A 7 26.04 31.92 -91.61
C ASN A 7 26.50 32.29 -90.18
N GLN A 8 27.42 31.57 -89.50
CA GLN A 8 27.84 30.13 -89.48
C GLN A 8 28.82 29.92 -88.29
N GLY A 9 28.89 28.72 -87.66
CA GLY A 9 29.97 28.42 -86.69
C GLY A 9 29.80 27.19 -85.76
N GLU A 10 30.51 26.10 -86.09
CA GLU A 10 31.11 25.09 -85.17
C GLU A 10 30.23 24.18 -84.26
N ASN A 11 30.87 23.39 -83.38
CA ASN A 11 30.54 22.00 -82.93
C ASN A 11 31.23 21.74 -81.55
N LYS A 12 31.07 20.69 -80.68
CA LYS A 12 30.27 19.42 -80.51
C LYS A 12 30.64 18.78 -79.12
N PRO A 13 30.11 17.61 -78.66
CA PRO A 13 28.91 16.84 -78.98
C PRO A 13 28.01 16.62 -77.69
N PRO A 14 27.47 15.44 -77.24
CA PRO A 14 26.13 15.43 -76.59
C PRO A 14 26.04 14.86 -75.15
N SER A 15 24.93 15.12 -74.45
CA SER A 15 24.55 14.38 -73.23
C SER A 15 23.05 14.24 -73.01
N LEU A 16 22.68 13.04 -72.57
CA LEU A 16 21.38 12.57 -72.09
C LEU A 16 20.59 13.57 -71.23
N LEU A 17 19.35 13.89 -71.63
CA LEU A 17 18.27 14.34 -70.74
C LEU A 17 16.94 13.83 -71.29
N HIS A 18 16.45 12.71 -70.75
CA HIS A 18 15.17 12.11 -71.13
C HIS A 18 14.53 11.38 -69.92
N GLU A 19 14.35 12.09 -68.81
CA GLU A 19 13.69 11.59 -67.59
C GLU A 19 13.19 12.77 -66.73
N PHE A 20 12.40 12.48 -65.70
CA PHE A 20 11.80 13.43 -64.74
C PHE A 20 10.70 14.38 -65.27
N ASP A 21 9.55 13.80 -65.64
CA ASP A 21 8.25 14.47 -65.51
C ASP A 21 7.30 13.59 -64.66
N ASP A 22 7.71 13.34 -63.42
CA ASP A 22 6.99 12.49 -62.45
C ASP A 22 6.61 13.33 -61.22
N ALA A 23 5.51 14.09 -61.36
CA ALA A 23 5.01 14.96 -60.31
C ALA A 23 4.61 14.13 -59.07
N PRO A 24 5.01 14.52 -57.84
CA PRO A 24 4.80 13.70 -56.65
C PRO A 24 3.31 13.50 -56.40
N LYS A 25 2.85 12.25 -56.58
CA LYS A 25 1.47 11.82 -56.35
C LYS A 25 1.05 12.23 -54.93
N LYS A 26 0.03 13.09 -54.83
CA LYS A 26 -0.57 13.50 -53.55
C LYS A 26 -1.21 12.28 -52.88
N VAL A 27 -0.44 11.58 -52.06
CA VAL A 27 -0.92 10.50 -51.19
C VAL A 27 -2.07 11.05 -50.36
N HIS A 28 -3.26 10.49 -50.54
CA HIS A 28 -4.43 10.83 -49.72
C HIS A 28 -4.18 10.34 -48.30
N GLN A 29 -3.67 11.22 -47.43
CA GLN A 29 -3.64 10.99 -46.00
C GLN A 29 -5.07 10.76 -45.52
N SER A 30 -5.34 9.53 -45.11
CA SER A 30 -6.66 9.12 -44.67
C SER A 30 -6.84 9.59 -43.23
N HIS A 31 -7.87 10.40 -42.98
CA HIS A 31 -7.98 11.10 -41.71
C HIS A 31 -8.78 10.33 -40.67
N VAL A 32 -8.19 10.14 -39.48
CA VAL A 32 -8.87 9.63 -38.30
C VAL A 32 -9.58 10.78 -37.59
N SER A 33 -10.83 10.57 -37.17
CA SER A 33 -11.56 11.57 -36.39
C SER A 33 -10.99 11.68 -34.98
N LEU A 34 -10.66 12.90 -34.54
CA LEU A 34 -10.22 13.14 -33.16
C LEU A 34 -11.28 12.70 -32.13
N LEU A 35 -12.57 12.87 -32.47
CA LEU A 35 -13.68 12.42 -31.62
C LEU A 35 -13.69 10.89 -31.45
N LEU A 36 -13.28 10.13 -32.47
CA LEU A 36 -13.19 8.68 -32.40
C LEU A 36 -12.04 8.23 -31.49
N VAL A 37 -10.88 8.90 -31.56
CA VAL A 37 -9.75 8.63 -30.65
C VAL A 37 -10.14 8.94 -29.21
N PHE A 38 -10.77 10.10 -28.96
CA PHE A 38 -11.25 10.47 -27.63
C PHE A 38 -12.32 9.51 -27.10
N ALA A 39 -13.33 9.16 -27.91
CA ALA A 39 -14.38 8.22 -27.52
C ALA A 39 -13.84 6.83 -27.20
N TRP A 40 -12.83 6.36 -27.93
CA TRP A 40 -12.13 5.10 -27.64
C TRP A 40 -11.37 5.15 -26.30
N MET A 41 -10.57 6.19 -26.06
CA MET A 41 -9.87 6.36 -24.77
C MET A 41 -10.86 6.46 -23.60
N ALA A 42 -11.94 7.24 -23.76
CA ALA A 42 -12.99 7.38 -22.76
C ALA A 42 -13.72 6.06 -22.49
N ALA A 43 -14.05 5.29 -23.54
CA ALA A 43 -14.70 3.99 -23.39
C ALA A 43 -13.82 2.98 -22.63
N LEU A 44 -12.51 2.94 -22.92
CA LEU A 44 -11.57 2.09 -22.17
C LEU A 44 -11.45 2.51 -20.70
N ILE A 45 -11.39 3.82 -20.42
CA ILE A 45 -11.30 4.35 -19.05
C ILE A 45 -12.57 4.02 -18.26
N LEU A 46 -13.75 4.32 -18.82
CA LEU A 46 -15.04 4.05 -18.19
C LEU A 46 -15.30 2.54 -18.00
N PHE A 47 -14.95 1.70 -18.97
CA PHE A 47 -15.10 0.25 -18.86
C PHE A 47 -14.16 -0.34 -17.80
N THR A 48 -12.89 0.08 -17.76
CA THR A 48 -11.93 -0.40 -16.75
C THR A 48 -12.34 0.06 -15.35
N PHE A 49 -12.80 1.31 -15.20
CA PHE A 49 -13.31 1.81 -13.92
C PHE A 49 -14.55 1.05 -13.47
N TYR A 50 -15.55 0.86 -14.35
CA TYR A 50 -16.73 0.04 -14.08
C TYR A 50 -16.38 -1.39 -13.63
N ARG A 51 -15.44 -2.05 -14.31
CA ARG A 51 -14.96 -3.39 -13.94
C ARG A 51 -14.18 -3.42 -12.63
N HIS A 52 -13.50 -2.33 -12.28
CA HIS A 52 -12.79 -2.20 -11.02
C HIS A 52 -13.73 -1.94 -9.83
N THR A 53 -14.81 -1.17 -10.03
CA THR A 53 -15.83 -0.90 -9.00
C THR A 53 -16.96 -1.94 -8.92
N TRP A 54 -16.92 -2.98 -9.76
CA TRP A 54 -17.97 -4.01 -9.80
C TRP A 54 -17.82 -5.03 -8.66
N LEU A 55 -18.92 -5.25 -7.92
CA LEU A 55 -19.06 -6.21 -6.84
C LEU A 55 -20.22 -7.18 -7.14
N PRO A 56 -20.20 -8.41 -6.59
CA PRO A 56 -21.33 -9.33 -6.67
C PRO A 56 -22.50 -8.87 -5.78
N GLU A 57 -23.68 -9.46 -5.99
CA GLU A 57 -24.86 -9.22 -5.16
C GLU A 57 -24.70 -9.94 -3.79
N PRO A 58 -24.93 -9.28 -2.64
CA PRO A 58 -24.92 -9.92 -1.33
C PRO A 58 -25.95 -11.04 -1.23
N LYS A 59 -25.55 -12.20 -0.67
CA LYS A 59 -26.50 -13.28 -0.41
C LYS A 59 -27.23 -13.08 0.93
N GLY A 60 -28.49 -13.51 0.98
CA GLY A 60 -29.35 -13.46 2.17
C GLY A 60 -28.85 -14.34 3.33
N ASN A 61 -29.51 -14.22 4.48
CA ASN A 61 -29.19 -15.00 5.68
C ASN A 61 -29.85 -16.39 5.70
N ASP A 62 -30.84 -16.58 4.83
CA ASP A 62 -31.67 -17.77 4.59
C ASP A 62 -31.00 -18.84 3.71
N ILE A 63 -29.89 -18.50 3.04
CA ILE A 63 -29.09 -19.46 2.26
C ILE A 63 -28.53 -20.58 3.16
N PRO A 64 -28.23 -21.77 2.61
CA PRO A 64 -27.63 -22.86 3.38
C PRO A 64 -26.42 -22.42 4.22
N LEU A 65 -26.28 -22.98 5.43
CA LEU A 65 -25.14 -22.68 6.31
C LEU A 65 -23.78 -23.11 5.70
N SER A 66 -23.80 -23.96 4.69
CA SER A 66 -22.64 -24.40 3.90
C SER A 66 -22.18 -23.36 2.87
N GLU A 67 -22.95 -22.31 2.58
CA GLU A 67 -22.62 -21.25 1.63
C GLU A 67 -22.35 -19.92 2.34
N PHE A 68 -21.33 -19.17 1.90
CA PHE A 68 -20.94 -17.92 2.51
C PHE A 68 -22.02 -16.84 2.32
N SER A 69 -22.48 -16.23 3.43
CA SER A 69 -23.49 -15.16 3.48
C SER A 69 -22.91 -13.84 3.98
N GLU A 70 -22.92 -12.80 3.15
CA GLU A 70 -22.65 -11.42 3.62
C GLU A 70 -23.71 -10.96 4.64
N ALA A 71 -24.97 -11.37 4.52
CA ALA A 71 -26.01 -10.98 5.47
C ALA A 71 -25.77 -11.56 6.88
N ARG A 72 -25.28 -12.80 7.02
CA ARG A 72 -24.85 -13.33 8.33
C ARG A 72 -23.56 -12.68 8.82
N THR A 73 -22.62 -12.46 7.92
CA THR A 73 -21.34 -11.80 8.24
C THR A 73 -21.54 -10.38 8.79
N ARG A 74 -22.49 -9.61 8.24
CA ARG A 74 -22.82 -8.27 8.73
C ARG A 74 -23.38 -8.28 10.16
N VAL A 75 -24.15 -9.30 10.55
CA VAL A 75 -24.62 -9.44 11.95
C VAL A 75 -23.45 -9.61 12.92
N PHE A 76 -22.45 -10.45 12.59
CA PHE A 76 -21.25 -10.57 13.43
C PHE A 76 -20.48 -9.24 13.53
N LEU A 77 -20.37 -8.48 12.43
CA LEU A 77 -19.71 -7.18 12.43
C LEU A 77 -20.50 -6.14 13.25
N GLU A 78 -21.83 -6.08 13.09
CA GLU A 78 -22.72 -5.19 13.84
C GLU A 78 -22.66 -5.47 15.35
N GLU A 79 -22.59 -6.73 15.76
CA GLU A 79 -22.38 -7.11 17.16
C GLU A 79 -20.98 -6.71 17.67
N LEU A 80 -19.91 -7.01 16.93
CA LEU A 80 -18.53 -6.63 17.30
C LEU A 80 -18.36 -5.10 17.44
N GLN A 81 -19.03 -4.34 16.58
CA GLN A 81 -19.06 -2.87 16.60
C GLN A 81 -20.03 -2.29 17.64
N SER A 82 -20.83 -3.12 18.30
CA SER A 82 -21.70 -2.73 19.43
C SER A 82 -21.01 -2.84 20.80
N ILE A 83 -19.78 -3.35 20.86
CA ILE A 83 -18.98 -3.42 22.09
C ILE A 83 -18.49 -2.01 22.44
N ASP A 84 -18.81 -1.54 23.64
CA ASP A 84 -18.41 -0.21 24.11
C ASP A 84 -16.87 -0.03 24.14
N GLY A 85 -16.40 1.09 23.59
CA GLY A 85 -14.99 1.50 23.60
C GLY A 85 -14.14 0.92 22.46
N PHE A 86 -12.89 1.42 22.35
CA PHE A 86 -11.96 0.94 21.34
C PHE A 86 -11.24 -0.32 21.79
N ARG A 87 -11.02 -1.25 20.84
CA ARG A 87 -10.32 -2.52 21.08
C ARG A 87 -8.79 -2.35 21.04
N THR A 88 -8.27 -1.31 21.69
CA THR A 88 -6.81 -1.11 21.79
C THR A 88 -6.21 -2.13 22.76
N VAL A 89 -4.97 -2.59 22.52
CA VAL A 89 -4.35 -3.66 23.32
C VAL A 89 -4.27 -3.30 24.81
N GLY A 90 -4.79 -4.19 25.65
CA GLY A 90 -4.96 -3.97 27.09
C GLY A 90 -6.23 -3.23 27.51
N SER A 91 -7.09 -2.78 26.58
CA SER A 91 -8.42 -2.24 26.92
C SER A 91 -9.38 -3.34 27.39
N THR A 92 -10.44 -2.99 28.12
CA THR A 92 -11.49 -3.96 28.51
C THR A 92 -12.24 -4.49 27.30
N SER A 93 -12.43 -3.66 26.27
CA SER A 93 -13.06 -4.05 25.00
C SER A 93 -12.21 -5.14 24.32
N ASN A 94 -10.88 -4.98 24.30
CA ASN A 94 -9.96 -5.95 23.70
C ASN A 94 -9.76 -7.21 24.54
N GLU A 95 -9.39 -7.10 25.82
CA GLU A 95 -8.94 -8.28 26.60
C GLU A 95 -10.07 -9.09 27.24
N VAL A 96 -11.28 -8.53 27.30
CA VAL A 96 -12.42 -9.12 28.02
C VAL A 96 -13.65 -9.27 27.13
N GLU A 97 -14.21 -8.18 26.60
CA GLU A 97 -15.53 -8.23 25.98
C GLU A 97 -15.53 -8.84 24.57
N THR A 98 -14.54 -8.52 23.71
CA THR A 98 -14.40 -9.18 22.40
C THR A 98 -14.07 -10.68 22.52
N PRO A 99 -13.12 -11.13 23.36
CA PRO A 99 -12.91 -12.54 23.68
C PRO A 99 -14.16 -13.25 24.20
N LYS A 100 -14.95 -12.62 25.07
CA LYS A 100 -16.21 -13.14 25.60
C LYS A 100 -17.29 -13.28 24.52
N TRP A 101 -17.40 -12.30 23.62
CA TRP A 101 -18.28 -12.35 22.44
C TRP A 101 -17.87 -13.47 21.46
N LEU A 102 -16.58 -13.54 21.08
CA LEU A 102 -16.01 -14.61 20.27
C LEU A 102 -16.30 -15.98 20.88
N LEU A 103 -15.98 -16.19 22.16
CA LEU A 103 -16.21 -17.45 22.86
C LEU A 103 -17.69 -17.82 22.94
N GLY A 104 -18.61 -16.85 23.01
CA GLY A 104 -20.05 -17.08 22.90
C GLY A 104 -20.42 -17.78 21.59
N HIS A 105 -20.10 -17.12 20.46
CA HIS A 105 -20.35 -17.69 19.12
C HIS A 105 -19.63 -19.01 18.90
N LEU A 106 -18.35 -19.10 19.28
CA LEU A 106 -17.53 -20.29 19.06
C LEU A 106 -18.06 -21.52 19.83
N ASN A 107 -18.63 -21.36 21.02
CA ASN A 107 -19.32 -22.47 21.70
C ASN A 107 -20.62 -22.87 20.98
N THR A 108 -21.42 -21.93 20.47
CA THR A 108 -22.60 -22.23 19.63
C THR A 108 -22.24 -22.84 18.26
N MET A 109 -21.02 -22.60 17.76
CA MET A 109 -20.46 -23.32 16.59
C MET A 109 -20.05 -24.75 16.98
N LYS A 110 -19.40 -24.92 18.13
CA LYS A 110 -18.95 -26.20 18.69
C LYS A 110 -20.09 -27.19 18.93
N ASP A 111 -21.23 -26.72 19.46
CA ASP A 111 -22.42 -27.56 19.67
C ASP A 111 -23.02 -28.14 18.37
N ARG A 112 -22.69 -27.55 17.21
CA ARG A 112 -23.07 -28.04 15.87
C ARG A 112 -22.03 -28.99 15.26
N CYS A 113 -20.84 -29.09 15.83
CA CYS A 113 -19.77 -29.99 15.39
C CYS A 113 -19.95 -31.39 15.99
N VAL A 114 -20.75 -32.22 15.30
CA VAL A 114 -21.01 -33.62 15.71
C VAL A 114 -20.00 -34.57 15.04
N ALA A 115 -19.58 -35.62 15.75
CA ALA A 115 -18.63 -36.62 15.25
C ALA A 115 -19.04 -37.14 13.85
N PRO A 116 -18.12 -37.21 12.86
CA PRO A 116 -16.66 -37.21 13.01
C PRO A 116 -15.98 -35.84 13.12
N CYS A 117 -16.73 -34.73 13.17
CA CYS A 117 -16.17 -33.40 13.46
C CYS A 117 -15.58 -33.35 14.88
N GLN A 118 -14.44 -32.65 15.03
CA GLN A 118 -13.78 -32.29 16.28
C GLN A 118 -13.48 -30.78 16.25
N PHE A 119 -13.93 -30.05 17.27
CA PHE A 119 -13.78 -28.60 17.40
C PHE A 119 -13.21 -28.24 18.76
N GLU A 120 -11.98 -27.74 18.75
CA GLU A 120 -11.22 -27.32 19.92
C GLU A 120 -11.10 -25.80 19.94
N ILE A 121 -11.22 -25.23 21.14
CA ILE A 121 -11.05 -23.79 21.39
C ILE A 121 -9.95 -23.66 22.44
N GLU A 122 -8.96 -22.81 22.18
CA GLU A 122 -7.90 -22.49 23.14
C GLU A 122 -7.75 -20.96 23.25
N VAL A 123 -7.50 -20.47 24.48
CA VAL A 123 -7.25 -19.05 24.74
C VAL A 123 -5.78 -18.92 25.13
N GLN A 124 -4.94 -18.60 24.16
CA GLN A 124 -3.49 -18.49 24.36
C GLN A 124 -3.14 -17.08 24.84
N ARG A 125 -2.25 -16.97 25.84
CA ARG A 125 -1.70 -15.69 26.30
C ARG A 125 -0.17 -15.67 26.27
N PRO A 126 0.45 -15.62 25.08
CA PRO A 126 1.90 -15.67 24.92
C PRO A 126 2.62 -14.44 25.49
N THR A 127 3.91 -14.61 25.74
CA THR A 127 4.82 -13.57 26.26
C THR A 127 6.17 -13.71 25.56
N GLY A 128 6.76 -12.63 25.07
CA GLY A 128 7.96 -12.69 24.25
C GLY A 128 8.48 -11.33 23.79
N ALA A 129 9.46 -11.36 22.90
CA ALA A 129 9.99 -10.17 22.25
C ALA A 129 10.69 -10.54 20.94
N PHE A 130 10.69 -9.64 19.96
CA PHE A 130 11.38 -9.81 18.67
C PHE A 130 11.80 -8.47 18.06
N GLY A 131 12.80 -8.51 17.17
CA GLY A 131 13.31 -7.33 16.48
C GLY A 131 12.43 -6.93 15.29
N PHE A 132 12.02 -5.67 15.22
CA PHE A 132 11.11 -5.14 14.20
C PHE A 132 11.75 -3.99 13.42
N ASN A 133 11.45 -3.89 12.12
CA ASN A 133 11.93 -2.83 11.23
C ASN A 133 10.75 -2.05 10.62
N TYR A 134 10.44 -0.88 11.17
CA TYR A 134 9.38 -0.01 10.65
C TYR A 134 9.97 1.10 9.78
N GLY A 135 9.96 0.88 8.46
CA GLY A 135 10.47 1.81 7.45
C GLY A 135 12.00 2.01 7.55
N SER A 136 12.43 3.04 8.28
CA SER A 136 13.84 3.38 8.49
C SER A 136 14.27 3.38 9.96
N SER A 137 13.43 2.81 10.84
CA SER A 137 13.68 2.68 12.29
C SER A 137 13.59 1.22 12.71
N THR A 138 14.54 0.77 13.53
CA THR A 138 14.58 -0.58 14.12
C THR A 138 14.29 -0.48 15.62
N PHE A 139 13.54 -1.41 16.17
CA PHE A 139 13.24 -1.47 17.61
C PHE A 139 12.95 -2.91 18.04
N GLN A 140 12.90 -3.17 19.35
CA GLN A 140 12.39 -4.43 19.88
C GLN A 140 10.91 -4.28 20.20
N SER A 141 10.07 -5.12 19.59
CA SER A 141 8.71 -5.35 20.07
C SER A 141 8.79 -6.30 21.26
N VAL A 142 8.20 -5.93 22.39
CA VAL A 142 8.21 -6.69 23.66
C VAL A 142 6.78 -6.81 24.16
N TYR A 143 6.33 -8.01 24.50
CA TYR A 143 4.94 -8.24 24.90
C TYR A 143 4.79 -9.27 26.02
N ALA A 144 3.75 -9.10 26.84
CA ALA A 144 3.33 -10.09 27.81
C ALA A 144 1.80 -10.24 27.89
N ASN A 145 1.34 -11.48 28.01
CA ASN A 145 -0.07 -11.84 28.23
C ASN A 145 -1.07 -11.31 27.17
N VAL A 146 -0.63 -10.98 25.95
CA VAL A 146 -1.52 -10.59 24.83
C VAL A 146 -2.45 -11.75 24.45
N THR A 147 -3.69 -11.51 24.01
CA THR A 147 -4.70 -12.59 23.90
C THR A 147 -4.94 -13.05 22.45
N ASN A 148 -4.67 -14.33 22.14
CA ASN A 148 -5.22 -15.00 20.95
C ASN A 148 -6.45 -15.84 21.33
N ILE A 149 -7.46 -15.87 20.47
CA ILE A 149 -8.51 -16.91 20.50
C ILE A 149 -8.25 -17.86 19.32
N LEU A 150 -7.90 -19.10 19.65
CA LEU A 150 -7.53 -20.14 18.70
C LEU A 150 -8.65 -21.16 18.56
N VAL A 151 -8.97 -21.55 17.33
CA VAL A 151 -9.95 -22.60 17.03
C VAL A 151 -9.33 -23.60 16.08
N ARG A 152 -9.27 -24.87 16.47
CA ARG A 152 -8.91 -25.98 15.56
C ARG A 152 -10.15 -26.79 15.24
N VAL A 153 -10.39 -27.00 13.95
CA VAL A 153 -11.48 -27.83 13.46
C VAL A 153 -10.93 -28.92 12.54
N GLN A 154 -11.08 -30.16 12.97
CA GLN A 154 -10.49 -31.34 12.33
C GLN A 154 -11.44 -32.54 12.46
N ARG A 155 -11.04 -33.72 11.98
CA ARG A 155 -11.79 -34.96 12.18
C ARG A 155 -11.26 -35.73 13.39
N THR A 156 -12.09 -36.53 14.05
CA THR A 156 -11.69 -37.40 15.18
C THR A 156 -10.67 -38.50 14.80
N THR A 157 -10.39 -38.68 13.51
CA THR A 157 -9.34 -39.56 12.96
C THR A 157 -8.01 -38.82 12.71
N HIS A 158 -7.95 -37.51 12.91
CA HIS A 158 -6.76 -36.69 12.71
C HIS A 158 -5.87 -36.70 13.96
N THR A 159 -4.57 -36.44 13.75
CA THR A 159 -3.50 -36.52 14.76
C THR A 159 -2.80 -35.16 14.90
N SER A 160 -1.90 -35.02 15.87
CA SER A 160 -1.02 -33.85 15.99
C SER A 160 -0.06 -33.65 14.81
N GLU A 161 0.02 -34.60 13.88
CA GLU A 161 0.80 -34.51 12.63
C GLU A 161 -0.07 -34.14 11.42
N THR A 162 -1.39 -33.97 11.61
CA THR A 162 -2.31 -33.68 10.50
C THR A 162 -2.12 -32.24 10.00
N PRO A 163 -1.92 -32.03 8.68
CA PRO A 163 -1.67 -30.69 8.16
C PRO A 163 -2.93 -29.84 8.27
N CYS A 164 -2.75 -28.60 8.73
CA CYS A 164 -3.80 -27.62 8.93
C CYS A 164 -3.56 -26.37 8.08
N LEU A 165 -4.63 -25.82 7.52
CA LEU A 165 -4.63 -24.49 6.90
C LEU A 165 -4.96 -23.47 8.00
N LEU A 166 -4.06 -22.52 8.23
CA LEU A 166 -4.31 -21.38 9.11
C LEU A 166 -5.08 -20.29 8.38
N VAL A 167 -6.09 -19.70 9.03
CA VAL A 167 -6.71 -18.43 8.64
C VAL A 167 -6.52 -17.45 9.80
N SER A 168 -6.03 -16.25 9.52
CA SER A 168 -5.70 -15.23 10.54
C SER A 168 -6.26 -13.85 10.17
N SER A 169 -6.67 -13.11 11.19
CA SER A 169 -7.19 -11.73 11.18
C SER A 169 -7.10 -11.19 12.61
N HIS A 170 -7.04 -9.86 12.78
CA HIS A 170 -6.95 -9.24 14.10
C HIS A 170 -8.26 -8.57 14.56
N TYR A 171 -8.55 -8.68 15.85
CA TYR A 171 -9.72 -8.06 16.48
C TYR A 171 -9.36 -6.80 17.29
N ASP A 172 -8.07 -6.59 17.59
CA ASP A 172 -7.60 -5.34 18.17
C ASP A 172 -7.58 -4.20 17.12
N ALA A 173 -7.48 -2.97 17.61
CA ALA A 173 -7.80 -1.76 16.85
C ALA A 173 -6.80 -0.62 17.07
N ALA A 174 -6.56 0.17 16.02
CA ALA A 174 -5.84 1.43 16.08
C ALA A 174 -6.41 2.40 17.13
N VAL A 175 -5.55 3.24 17.69
CA VAL A 175 -5.97 4.30 18.64
C VAL A 175 -6.96 5.26 17.97
N GLY A 176 -8.19 5.28 18.47
CA GLY A 176 -9.28 6.11 17.93
C GLY A 176 -10.01 5.52 16.71
N SER A 177 -9.71 4.27 16.32
CA SER A 177 -10.41 3.57 15.23
C SER A 177 -11.50 2.65 15.77
N PRO A 178 -12.75 2.72 15.28
CA PRO A 178 -13.76 1.69 15.53
C PRO A 178 -13.35 0.33 14.94
N ALA A 179 -12.42 0.32 13.96
CA ALA A 179 -11.86 -0.89 13.37
C ALA A 179 -12.96 -1.78 12.77
N ALA A 180 -13.82 -1.17 11.95
CA ALA A 180 -14.92 -1.84 11.26
C ALA A 180 -14.47 -2.56 9.99
N SER A 181 -13.59 -1.95 9.19
CA SER A 181 -12.91 -2.65 8.10
C SER A 181 -11.53 -3.16 8.51
N ASP A 182 -10.93 -2.56 9.54
CA ASP A 182 -9.53 -2.67 9.93
C ASP A 182 -9.41 -3.18 11.39
N ASP A 183 -9.62 -4.46 11.70
CA ASP A 183 -9.87 -5.60 10.79
C ASP A 183 -11.14 -6.40 11.14
N GLY A 184 -12.09 -5.76 11.84
CA GLY A 184 -13.31 -6.41 12.36
C GLY A 184 -14.21 -7.08 11.30
N VAL A 185 -14.16 -6.64 10.04
CA VAL A 185 -14.87 -7.29 8.93
C VAL A 185 -14.30 -8.68 8.62
N ASN A 186 -12.99 -8.87 8.76
CA ASN A 186 -12.33 -10.14 8.47
C ASN A 186 -12.48 -11.14 9.62
N ILE A 187 -12.54 -10.66 10.87
CA ILE A 187 -13.02 -11.42 12.03
C ILE A 187 -14.43 -11.98 11.78
N ALA A 188 -15.35 -11.15 11.27
CA ALA A 188 -16.70 -11.57 10.90
C ALA A 188 -16.70 -12.58 9.74
N ILE A 189 -15.90 -12.35 8.68
CA ILE A 189 -15.73 -13.29 7.56
C ILE A 189 -15.21 -14.64 8.05
N MET A 190 -14.24 -14.66 8.97
CA MET A 190 -13.72 -15.88 9.59
C MET A 190 -14.79 -16.66 10.36
N LEU A 191 -15.70 -15.99 11.09
CA LEU A 191 -16.80 -16.66 11.79
C LEU A 191 -17.80 -17.30 10.82
N GLU A 192 -18.13 -16.66 9.69
CA GLU A 192 -18.99 -17.25 8.65
C GLU A 192 -18.28 -18.38 7.88
N LEU A 193 -16.99 -18.23 7.53
CA LEU A 193 -16.19 -19.31 6.90
C LEU A 193 -16.06 -20.55 7.81
N LEU A 194 -15.85 -20.33 9.11
CA LEU A 194 -15.85 -21.37 10.14
C LEU A 194 -17.21 -22.09 10.21
N GLN A 195 -18.31 -21.33 10.14
CA GLN A 195 -19.66 -21.87 10.09
C GLN A 195 -19.90 -22.69 8.82
N ASN A 196 -19.43 -22.21 7.66
CA ASN A 196 -19.51 -22.94 6.39
C ASN A 196 -18.69 -24.23 6.42
N ALA A 197 -17.51 -24.22 7.05
CA ALA A 197 -16.64 -25.40 7.17
C ALA A 197 -17.25 -26.51 8.03
N ILE A 198 -17.92 -26.16 9.14
CA ILE A 198 -18.70 -27.13 9.94
C ILE A 198 -19.86 -27.69 9.12
N ALA A 199 -20.60 -26.84 8.39
CA ALA A 199 -21.80 -27.23 7.65
C ALA A 199 -21.55 -27.97 6.32
N LYS A 200 -20.31 -28.05 5.84
CA LYS A 200 -19.93 -28.70 4.56
C LYS A 200 -19.44 -30.14 4.67
N ASP A 201 -19.35 -30.69 5.89
CA ASP A 201 -18.44 -31.78 6.26
C ASP A 201 -16.96 -31.44 6.00
N LEU A 202 -16.16 -31.45 7.07
CA LEU A 202 -14.74 -31.07 7.03
C LEU A 202 -13.93 -31.90 6.00
N PRO A 203 -12.85 -31.34 5.43
CA PRO A 203 -11.95 -32.08 4.54
C PRO A 203 -11.47 -33.41 5.14
N GLN A 204 -11.30 -34.44 4.29
CA GLN A 204 -10.99 -35.78 4.79
C GLN A 204 -9.56 -35.91 5.35
N GLN A 205 -8.61 -35.16 4.79
CA GLN A 205 -7.16 -35.40 5.00
C GLN A 205 -6.47 -34.32 5.83
N ASN A 206 -7.09 -33.16 6.00
CA ASN A 206 -6.48 -31.95 6.52
C ASN A 206 -7.43 -31.21 7.47
N GLY A 207 -6.87 -30.47 8.43
CA GLY A 207 -7.62 -29.65 9.39
C GLY A 207 -7.65 -28.16 9.04
N LEU A 208 -8.34 -27.39 9.87
CA LEU A 208 -8.37 -25.93 9.86
C LEU A 208 -7.95 -25.38 11.22
N ILE A 209 -7.17 -24.31 11.21
CA ILE A 209 -6.90 -23.47 12.39
C ILE A 209 -7.36 -22.06 12.05
N PHE A 210 -8.11 -21.43 12.95
CA PHE A 210 -8.41 -20.00 12.90
C PHE A 210 -7.69 -19.34 14.08
N ASN A 211 -6.89 -18.30 13.81
CA ASN A 211 -6.33 -17.42 14.83
C ASN A 211 -7.01 -16.06 14.78
N PHE A 212 -7.84 -15.77 15.79
CA PHE A 212 -8.32 -14.42 16.04
C PHE A 212 -7.25 -13.73 16.91
N ASN A 213 -6.40 -12.91 16.29
CA ASN A 213 -5.29 -12.18 16.90
C ASN A 213 -5.81 -10.96 17.69
N GLY A 214 -5.28 -10.68 18.88
CA GLY A 214 -5.66 -9.53 19.71
C GLY A 214 -4.53 -8.55 20.02
N ALA A 215 -3.44 -8.56 19.24
CA ALA A 215 -2.35 -7.59 19.31
C ALA A 215 -1.56 -7.47 17.98
N GLU A 216 -2.22 -7.13 16.88
CA GLU A 216 -1.54 -6.63 15.65
C GLU A 216 -0.98 -5.22 15.89
N GLU A 217 -1.79 -4.29 16.40
CA GLU A 217 -1.55 -2.83 16.41
C GLU A 217 -0.47 -2.37 17.41
N THR A 218 0.07 -3.33 18.15
CA THR A 218 1.29 -3.22 18.95
C THR A 218 2.51 -3.89 18.30
N TYR A 219 2.44 -4.10 16.98
CA TYR A 219 3.40 -4.77 16.10
C TYR A 219 3.41 -6.30 16.22
N LEU A 220 2.39 -6.94 15.62
CA LEU A 220 2.28 -8.38 15.27
C LEU A 220 2.52 -9.36 16.43
N GLN A 221 2.13 -8.95 17.64
CA GLN A 221 2.63 -9.56 18.87
C GLN A 221 1.99 -10.90 19.19
N ALA A 222 0.66 -11.01 19.09
CA ALA A 222 -0.01 -12.27 19.42
C ALA A 222 0.13 -13.31 18.28
N ALA A 223 0.19 -12.89 17.00
CA ALA A 223 0.60 -13.76 15.90
C ALA A 223 2.01 -14.34 16.09
N HIS A 224 2.99 -13.50 16.49
CA HIS A 224 4.33 -13.99 16.84
C HIS A 224 4.25 -14.98 18.01
N GLY A 225 3.44 -14.67 19.02
CA GLY A 225 3.17 -15.55 20.15
C GLY A 225 2.52 -16.89 19.76
N PHE A 226 1.67 -16.92 18.73
CA PHE A 226 1.13 -18.16 18.17
C PHE A 226 2.24 -18.96 17.47
N ILE A 227 2.84 -18.40 16.42
CA ILE A 227 3.72 -19.16 15.52
C ILE A 227 5.04 -19.58 16.18
N THR A 228 5.47 -18.92 17.25
CA THR A 228 6.71 -19.31 17.98
C THR A 228 6.46 -20.19 19.21
N GLN A 229 5.27 -20.16 19.83
CA GLN A 229 5.03 -20.78 21.14
C GLN A 229 3.90 -21.82 21.17
N HIS A 230 2.94 -21.78 20.23
CA HIS A 230 1.75 -22.62 20.32
C HIS A 230 1.99 -24.05 19.83
N PRO A 231 1.50 -25.11 20.51
CA PRO A 231 1.64 -26.50 20.05
C PRO A 231 1.01 -26.81 18.69
N TRP A 232 0.07 -26.00 18.19
CA TRP A 232 -0.53 -26.20 16.87
C TRP A 232 0.28 -25.59 15.73
N LYS A 233 1.34 -24.79 16.01
CA LYS A 233 2.20 -24.18 14.98
C LYS A 233 2.78 -25.22 14.00
N ASP A 234 3.14 -26.39 14.51
CA ASP A 234 3.81 -27.45 13.73
C ASP A 234 2.84 -28.22 12.81
N GLN A 235 1.53 -27.99 12.94
CA GLN A 235 0.52 -28.46 12.00
C GLN A 235 0.28 -27.47 10.84
N VAL A 236 0.70 -26.21 10.96
CA VAL A 236 0.44 -25.17 9.94
C VAL A 236 1.24 -25.47 8.68
N ALA A 237 0.56 -25.98 7.66
CA ALA A 237 1.16 -26.36 6.37
C ALA A 237 1.11 -25.22 5.35
N ALA A 238 0.13 -24.33 5.49
CA ALA A 238 0.05 -23.04 4.83
C ALA A 238 -0.86 -22.10 5.64
N PHE A 239 -0.84 -20.81 5.33
CA PHE A 239 -1.74 -19.83 5.94
C PHE A 239 -2.41 -18.89 4.92
N MET A 240 -3.54 -18.29 5.32
CA MET A 240 -4.16 -17.14 4.69
C MET A 240 -4.30 -16.03 5.73
N ASN A 241 -3.69 -14.88 5.46
CA ASN A 241 -3.76 -13.71 6.30
C ASN A 241 -4.73 -12.69 5.69
N LEU A 242 -5.64 -12.18 6.50
CA LEU A 242 -6.68 -11.23 6.12
C LEU A 242 -6.40 -9.92 6.85
N GLU A 243 -6.50 -8.81 6.11
CA GLU A 243 -6.06 -7.47 6.53
C GLU A 243 -6.98 -6.40 5.90
N ALA A 244 -6.85 -5.15 6.35
CA ALA A 244 -7.36 -4.00 5.60
C ALA A 244 -6.44 -2.79 5.69
N THR A 245 -6.45 -1.99 4.62
CA THR A 245 -5.83 -0.66 4.58
C THR A 245 -6.79 0.41 4.05
N GLY A 246 -8.09 0.08 4.05
CA GLY A 246 -9.21 0.91 3.61
C GLY A 246 -10.52 0.10 3.54
N ALA A 247 -11.65 0.78 3.68
CA ALA A 247 -12.95 0.11 3.80
C ALA A 247 -13.48 -0.46 2.46
N GLY A 248 -13.10 -1.71 2.18
CA GLY A 248 -13.77 -2.59 1.22
C GLY A 248 -13.26 -2.49 -0.22
N GLY A 249 -14.21 -2.47 -1.16
CA GLY A 249 -14.01 -2.60 -2.59
C GLY A 249 -13.69 -4.04 -2.99
N ARG A 250 -12.73 -4.21 -3.90
CA ARG A 250 -12.15 -5.51 -4.21
C ARG A 250 -10.97 -5.73 -3.25
N GLU A 251 -11.07 -6.75 -2.42
CA GLU A 251 -9.93 -7.39 -1.75
C GLU A 251 -8.77 -7.59 -2.75
N LEU A 252 -7.52 -7.38 -2.35
CA LEU A 252 -6.34 -7.58 -3.19
C LEU A 252 -5.48 -8.68 -2.58
N LEU A 253 -5.21 -9.74 -3.33
CA LEU A 253 -4.11 -10.66 -3.03
C LEU A 253 -2.79 -9.97 -3.43
N PHE A 254 -2.03 -9.49 -2.43
CA PHE A 254 -0.82 -8.71 -2.65
C PHE A 254 0.48 -9.48 -2.35
N GLN A 255 0.42 -10.57 -1.59
CA GLN A 255 1.54 -11.51 -1.43
C GLN A 255 1.05 -12.96 -1.53
N ALA A 256 1.74 -13.79 -2.31
CA ALA A 256 1.60 -15.25 -2.35
C ALA A 256 3.00 -15.86 -2.53
N ASP A 257 3.56 -16.46 -1.48
CA ASP A 257 4.95 -16.92 -1.48
C ASP A 257 5.13 -18.33 -2.07
N SER A 258 4.07 -18.99 -2.54
CA SER A 258 4.12 -20.37 -3.04
C SER A 258 3.26 -20.56 -4.28
N ASP A 259 3.82 -21.26 -5.28
CA ASP A 259 3.14 -21.61 -6.53
C ASP A 259 1.88 -22.47 -6.33
N VAL A 260 1.82 -23.27 -5.26
CA VAL A 260 0.63 -24.08 -4.93
C VAL A 260 -0.52 -23.19 -4.45
N LEU A 261 -0.21 -22.17 -3.64
CA LEU A 261 -1.21 -21.25 -3.09
C LEU A 261 -1.73 -20.30 -4.17
N ALA A 262 -0.84 -19.73 -4.98
CA ALA A 262 -1.21 -18.90 -6.13
C ALA A 262 -2.08 -19.66 -7.15
N MET A 263 -1.81 -20.96 -7.35
CA MET A 263 -2.63 -21.82 -8.22
C MET A 263 -4.00 -22.15 -7.61
N ALA A 264 -4.08 -22.43 -6.31
CA ALA A 264 -5.35 -22.69 -5.63
C ALA A 264 -6.27 -21.45 -5.65
N TYR A 265 -5.73 -20.25 -5.39
CA TYR A 265 -6.49 -19.00 -5.55
C TYR A 265 -6.93 -18.79 -7.01
N ALA A 266 -6.06 -19.06 -7.99
CA ALA A 266 -6.37 -18.91 -9.41
C ALA A 266 -7.53 -19.79 -9.90
N GLN A 267 -7.72 -20.96 -9.28
CA GLN A 267 -8.74 -21.94 -9.64
C GLN A 267 -10.02 -21.75 -8.82
N GLY A 268 -9.87 -21.53 -7.51
CA GLY A 268 -10.97 -21.48 -6.55
C GLY A 268 -11.68 -20.13 -6.46
N ALA A 269 -10.99 -19.00 -6.65
CA ALA A 269 -11.58 -17.68 -6.50
C ALA A 269 -12.52 -17.35 -7.68
N PRO A 270 -13.86 -17.22 -7.49
CA PRO A 270 -14.78 -16.81 -8.55
C PRO A 270 -14.55 -15.36 -9.02
N TYR A 271 -13.97 -14.52 -8.16
CA TYR A 271 -13.81 -13.08 -8.40
C TYR A 271 -12.35 -12.63 -8.17
N PRO A 272 -11.35 -13.11 -8.93
CA PRO A 272 -9.95 -12.86 -8.61
C PRO A 272 -9.56 -11.36 -8.67
N HIS A 273 -8.60 -10.97 -7.83
CA HIS A 273 -7.94 -9.66 -7.84
C HIS A 273 -6.52 -9.82 -7.30
N ALA A 274 -5.55 -9.88 -8.21
CA ALA A 274 -4.17 -10.22 -7.91
C ALA A 274 -3.25 -9.74 -9.04
N SER A 275 -2.00 -9.42 -8.72
CA SER A 275 -0.96 -9.23 -9.74
C SER A 275 0.43 -9.45 -9.14
N ILE A 276 1.28 -10.18 -9.86
CA ILE A 276 2.70 -10.33 -9.54
C ILE A 276 3.43 -8.98 -9.44
N LEU A 277 2.96 -7.91 -10.12
CA LEU A 277 3.49 -6.56 -9.95
C LEU A 277 3.28 -6.04 -8.51
N GLY A 278 2.14 -6.33 -7.88
CA GLY A 278 1.89 -5.95 -6.48
C GLY A 278 2.90 -6.63 -5.55
N GLN A 279 3.04 -7.95 -5.71
CA GLN A 279 4.01 -8.75 -4.96
C GLN A 279 5.46 -8.28 -5.16
N GLU A 280 5.89 -7.97 -6.39
CA GLU A 280 7.23 -7.43 -6.63
C GLU A 280 7.45 -6.06 -5.97
N LEU A 281 6.43 -5.18 -5.91
CA LEU A 281 6.52 -3.88 -5.24
C LEU A 281 6.57 -4.00 -3.70
N PHE A 282 5.84 -4.95 -3.12
CA PHE A 282 5.89 -5.27 -1.69
C PHE A 282 7.23 -5.94 -1.31
N GLN A 283 7.69 -6.93 -2.07
CA GLN A 283 8.98 -7.60 -1.84
C GLN A 283 10.18 -6.64 -2.02
N ALA A 284 10.07 -5.66 -2.93
CA ALA A 284 11.04 -4.57 -3.06
C ALA A 284 10.94 -3.50 -1.95
N LYS A 285 10.01 -3.63 -1.00
CA LYS A 285 9.74 -2.70 0.11
C LYS A 285 9.43 -1.26 -0.34
N LEU A 286 8.77 -1.14 -1.50
CA LEU A 286 8.35 0.14 -2.08
C LEU A 286 6.97 0.59 -1.58
N VAL A 287 6.17 -0.36 -1.07
CA VAL A 287 4.94 -0.07 -0.31
C VAL A 287 5.28 -0.08 1.20
N PRO A 288 4.95 0.98 1.96
CA PRO A 288 5.12 0.98 3.41
C PRO A 288 3.97 0.22 4.07
N GLY A 289 4.31 -0.84 4.81
CA GLY A 289 3.39 -1.66 5.57
C GLY A 289 4.12 -2.86 6.17
N ALA A 290 3.50 -3.50 7.14
CA ALA A 290 3.84 -4.80 7.70
C ALA A 290 2.53 -5.41 8.20
N THR A 291 2.41 -6.73 8.13
CA THR A 291 1.18 -7.50 8.33
C THR A 291 1.54 -8.81 9.01
N ASP A 292 0.56 -9.49 9.62
CA ASP A 292 0.75 -10.77 10.32
C ASP A 292 1.42 -11.83 9.41
N PHE A 293 1.19 -11.74 8.10
CA PHE A 293 1.88 -12.53 7.08
C PHE A 293 3.40 -12.60 7.27
N GLN A 294 4.09 -11.50 7.59
CA GLN A 294 5.56 -11.52 7.67
C GLN A 294 6.07 -12.39 8.84
N VAL A 295 5.22 -12.58 9.86
CA VAL A 295 5.52 -13.40 11.04
C VAL A 295 5.18 -14.87 10.77
N TYR A 296 4.10 -15.16 10.05
CA TYR A 296 3.77 -16.53 9.65
C TYR A 296 4.67 -17.07 8.52
N ALA A 297 5.16 -16.20 7.63
CA ALA A 297 6.03 -16.53 6.49
C ALA A 297 7.38 -17.15 6.87
N ASP A 298 7.85 -16.96 8.10
CA ASP A 298 9.02 -17.68 8.62
C ASP A 298 8.70 -19.17 8.89
N GLY A 299 7.49 -19.48 9.37
CA GLY A 299 7.03 -20.84 9.71
C GLY A 299 6.48 -21.64 8.53
N ALA A 300 5.55 -21.06 7.76
CA ALA A 300 4.84 -21.72 6.66
C ALA A 300 4.74 -20.81 5.43
N PRO A 301 4.48 -21.34 4.21
CA PRO A 301 4.04 -20.51 3.09
C PRO A 301 2.64 -19.95 3.31
N GLY A 302 2.29 -18.84 2.66
CA GLY A 302 0.98 -18.23 2.80
C GLY A 302 0.57 -17.26 1.71
N MET A 303 -0.60 -16.66 1.94
CA MET A 303 -1.19 -15.59 1.13
C MET A 303 -1.63 -14.42 2.02
N ASP A 304 -1.49 -13.21 1.52
CA ASP A 304 -1.82 -11.95 2.21
C ASP A 304 -2.87 -11.17 1.40
N PHE A 305 -4.01 -10.89 2.03
CA PHE A 305 -5.19 -10.32 1.40
C PHE A 305 -5.63 -9.04 2.12
N ALA A 306 -5.64 -7.90 1.43
CA ALA A 306 -6.07 -6.63 2.02
C ALA A 306 -7.22 -5.98 1.25
N TYR A 307 -8.19 -5.40 1.96
CA TYR A 307 -9.00 -4.33 1.37
C TYR A 307 -8.15 -3.05 1.20
N VAL A 308 -8.26 -2.41 0.04
CA VAL A 308 -7.42 -1.25 -0.34
C VAL A 308 -8.21 -0.05 -0.89
N ALA A 309 -9.52 -0.20 -1.09
CA ALA A 309 -10.36 0.91 -1.52
C ALA A 309 -10.64 1.85 -0.33
N ASN A 310 -10.76 3.15 -0.59
CA ASN A 310 -11.06 4.16 0.43
C ASN A 310 -10.09 4.17 1.64
N GLY A 311 -8.78 4.06 1.41
CA GLY A 311 -7.74 4.12 2.46
C GLY A 311 -7.63 5.45 3.24
N TYR A 312 -8.57 6.39 3.07
CA TYR A 312 -8.67 7.59 3.91
C TYR A 312 -9.13 7.27 5.34
N VAL A 313 -9.83 6.16 5.54
CA VAL A 313 -10.44 5.78 6.84
C VAL A 313 -9.52 4.95 7.74
N TYR A 314 -8.59 4.18 7.17
CA TYR A 314 -7.67 3.26 7.84
C TYR A 314 -6.86 3.94 8.97
N HIS A 315 -6.88 3.43 10.21
CA HIS A 315 -6.45 4.14 11.44
C HIS A 315 -7.06 5.55 11.59
N THR A 316 -8.40 5.68 11.60
CA THR A 316 -9.12 6.93 11.94
C THR A 316 -10.50 6.64 12.52
N GLY A 317 -11.12 7.63 13.17
CA GLY A 317 -12.53 7.57 13.59
C GLY A 317 -13.57 7.42 12.47
N LEU A 318 -13.16 7.42 11.19
CA LEU A 318 -14.03 7.19 10.03
C LEU A 318 -14.06 5.73 9.57
N ASP A 319 -13.33 4.81 10.20
CA ASP A 319 -13.42 3.38 9.85
C ASP A 319 -14.68 2.75 10.45
N ASP A 320 -15.83 3.08 9.86
CA ASP A 320 -17.15 2.68 10.30
C ASP A 320 -17.86 1.75 9.29
N MET A 321 -18.86 0.98 9.76
CA MET A 321 -19.56 -0.02 8.94
C MET A 321 -20.25 0.54 7.68
N SER A 322 -20.63 1.82 7.65
CA SER A 322 -21.26 2.44 6.48
C SER A 322 -20.30 2.61 5.31
N ARG A 323 -18.98 2.55 5.57
CA ARG A 323 -17.94 2.65 4.56
C ARG A 323 -17.78 1.36 3.75
N ILE A 324 -18.16 0.20 4.30
CA ILE A 324 -17.97 -1.13 3.68
C ILE A 324 -19.11 -1.44 2.71
N GLN A 325 -18.82 -1.36 1.41
CA GLN A 325 -19.86 -1.41 0.37
C GLN A 325 -20.52 -2.79 0.30
N PRO A 326 -21.84 -2.87 0.02
CA PRO A 326 -22.52 -4.13 -0.24
C PRO A 326 -21.84 -4.93 -1.35
N GLY A 327 -21.58 -6.22 -1.10
CA GLY A 327 -20.96 -7.14 -2.04
C GLY A 327 -19.45 -7.29 -1.85
N ALA A 328 -18.78 -6.37 -1.13
CA ALA A 328 -17.35 -6.48 -0.84
C ALA A 328 -17.05 -7.67 0.08
N ILE A 329 -17.91 -7.89 1.08
CA ILE A 329 -17.81 -9.00 2.05
C ILE A 329 -18.16 -10.33 1.35
N GLN A 330 -19.26 -10.36 0.58
CA GLN A 330 -19.68 -11.53 -0.20
C GLN A 330 -18.57 -12.00 -1.14
N ARG A 331 -17.94 -11.06 -1.83
CA ARG A 331 -16.85 -11.30 -2.78
C ARG A 331 -15.62 -11.94 -2.11
N PHE A 332 -15.18 -11.40 -0.97
CA PHE A 332 -14.00 -11.89 -0.27
C PHE A 332 -14.27 -13.27 0.36
N GLY A 333 -15.43 -13.45 0.99
CA GLY A 333 -15.85 -14.74 1.55
C GLY A 333 -16.00 -15.85 0.49
N ASP A 334 -16.64 -15.58 -0.65
CA ASP A 334 -16.71 -16.55 -1.76
C ASP A 334 -15.32 -16.86 -2.36
N ASN A 335 -14.41 -15.87 -2.42
CA ASN A 335 -13.02 -16.07 -2.85
C ASN A 335 -12.22 -16.94 -1.87
N LEU A 336 -12.31 -16.68 -0.57
CA LEU A 336 -11.64 -17.47 0.46
C LEU A 336 -12.20 -18.90 0.51
N ALA A 337 -13.53 -19.06 0.53
CA ALA A 337 -14.18 -20.36 0.54
C ALA A 337 -13.82 -21.22 -0.68
N GLY A 338 -13.76 -20.63 -1.88
CA GLY A 338 -13.30 -21.31 -3.08
C GLY A 338 -11.82 -21.68 -3.03
N THR A 339 -10.97 -20.77 -2.54
CA THR A 339 -9.52 -21.02 -2.39
C THR A 339 -9.23 -22.14 -1.39
N MET A 340 -9.95 -22.19 -0.27
CA MET A 340 -9.86 -23.27 0.72
C MET A 340 -10.17 -24.64 0.10
N VAL A 341 -11.23 -24.73 -0.71
CA VAL A 341 -11.63 -25.97 -1.40
C VAL A 341 -10.51 -26.51 -2.31
N GLU A 342 -9.82 -25.65 -3.07
CA GLU A 342 -8.70 -26.07 -3.93
C GLU A 342 -7.40 -26.34 -3.14
N LEU A 343 -7.24 -25.77 -1.94
CA LEU A 343 -6.08 -26.05 -1.07
C LEU A 343 -6.16 -27.42 -0.38
N PHE A 344 -7.34 -27.84 0.10
CA PHE A 344 -7.47 -29.04 0.91
C PHE A 344 -6.96 -30.36 0.28
N PRO A 345 -7.03 -30.59 -1.04
CA PRO A 345 -6.46 -31.78 -1.69
C PRO A 345 -4.92 -31.76 -1.85
N VAL A 346 -4.28 -30.58 -1.72
CA VAL A 346 -2.84 -30.39 -2.00
C VAL A 346 -2.02 -29.93 -0.79
N LEU A 347 -2.70 -29.51 0.29
CA LEU A 347 -2.08 -29.10 1.55
C LEU A 347 -1.32 -30.26 2.21
N ARG A 348 -0.07 -29.98 2.62
CA ARG A 348 0.87 -30.91 3.23
C ARG A 348 2.03 -30.15 3.90
N PRO A 349 2.74 -30.71 4.88
CA PRO A 349 3.84 -30.02 5.54
C PRO A 349 4.99 -29.77 4.56
N GLY A 350 5.70 -28.64 4.72
CA GLY A 350 6.83 -28.30 3.84
C GLY A 350 6.45 -28.01 2.39
N LEU A 351 5.29 -27.37 2.14
CA LEU A 351 4.97 -26.85 0.81
C LEU A 351 6.08 -25.92 0.29
N PRO A 352 6.42 -25.96 -1.02
CA PRO A 352 7.53 -25.16 -1.56
C PRO A 352 7.29 -23.65 -1.40
N ARG A 353 8.27 -22.94 -0.84
CA ARG A 353 8.32 -21.47 -0.82
C ARG A 353 9.06 -20.90 -2.03
N GLY A 354 8.80 -19.65 -2.33
CA GLY A 354 9.13 -18.97 -3.58
C GLY A 354 8.07 -19.24 -4.65
N SER A 355 7.56 -18.18 -5.30
CA SER A 355 6.72 -18.31 -6.48
C SER A 355 7.54 -18.14 -7.78
N SER A 356 7.40 -19.11 -8.67
CA SER A 356 7.95 -19.11 -10.03
C SER A 356 6.89 -18.82 -11.09
N LEU A 357 5.66 -18.47 -10.71
CA LEU A 357 4.52 -18.21 -11.58
C LEU A 357 4.31 -16.71 -11.87
N VAL A 358 4.14 -16.37 -13.15
CA VAL A 358 3.62 -15.06 -13.56
C VAL A 358 2.10 -15.10 -13.46
N PHE A 359 1.52 -14.22 -12.63
CA PHE A 359 0.08 -14.17 -12.39
C PHE A 359 -0.52 -12.76 -12.41
N PHE A 360 -1.75 -12.64 -12.90
CA PHE A 360 -2.58 -11.43 -12.82
C PHE A 360 -4.06 -11.70 -13.12
N ASP A 361 -4.97 -10.96 -12.49
CA ASP A 361 -6.38 -10.95 -12.90
C ASP A 361 -6.62 -10.11 -14.16
N VAL A 362 -7.55 -10.56 -15.00
CA VAL A 362 -7.99 -9.88 -16.21
C VAL A 362 -9.34 -9.22 -15.93
N LEU A 363 -9.33 -7.93 -15.59
CA LEU A 363 -10.53 -7.09 -15.35
C LEU A 363 -11.52 -7.71 -14.36
N GLY A 364 -11.01 -8.41 -13.34
CA GLY A 364 -11.78 -9.10 -12.30
C GLY A 364 -12.68 -10.22 -12.81
N TYR A 365 -12.38 -10.82 -13.97
CA TYR A 365 -13.18 -11.91 -14.57
C TYR A 365 -12.53 -13.29 -14.41
N ARG A 366 -11.23 -13.41 -14.67
CA ARG A 366 -10.44 -14.64 -14.51
C ARG A 366 -9.00 -14.29 -14.15
N MET A 367 -8.33 -15.21 -13.48
CA MET A 367 -6.91 -15.14 -13.18
C MET A 367 -6.12 -15.78 -14.32
N PHE A 368 -5.12 -15.08 -14.87
CA PHE A 368 -4.15 -15.66 -15.80
C PHE A 368 -2.95 -16.15 -15.00
N ILE A 369 -2.53 -17.40 -15.20
CA ILE A 369 -1.40 -18.00 -14.51
C ILE A 369 -0.54 -18.82 -15.48
N THR A 370 0.79 -18.68 -15.39
CA THR A 370 1.74 -19.48 -16.16
C THR A 370 3.11 -19.48 -15.48
N SER A 371 4.01 -20.42 -15.80
CA SER A 371 5.36 -20.39 -15.23
C SER A 371 6.22 -19.30 -15.86
N SER A 372 7.10 -18.70 -15.05
CA SER A 372 8.13 -17.76 -15.47
C SER A 372 8.98 -18.29 -16.63
N VAL A 373 9.23 -19.61 -16.69
CA VAL A 373 9.91 -20.26 -17.81
C VAL A 373 9.09 -20.16 -19.10
N VAL A 374 7.78 -20.44 -19.05
CA VAL A 374 6.88 -20.30 -20.22
C VAL A 374 6.72 -18.84 -20.60
N ALA A 375 6.44 -17.94 -19.64
CA ALA A 375 6.32 -16.50 -19.87
C ALA A 375 7.60 -15.92 -20.52
N ARG A 376 8.79 -16.25 -19.98
CA ARG A 376 10.08 -15.82 -20.54
C ARG A 376 10.33 -16.40 -21.92
N THR A 377 9.98 -17.68 -22.16
CA THR A 377 10.15 -18.31 -23.48
C THR A 377 9.24 -17.66 -24.53
N VAL A 378 7.97 -17.41 -24.19
CA VAL A 378 7.01 -16.70 -25.05
C VAL A 378 7.45 -15.26 -25.30
N ALA A 379 7.93 -14.55 -24.28
CA ALA A 379 8.45 -13.19 -24.40
C ALA A 379 9.68 -13.13 -25.30
N LEU A 380 10.66 -14.03 -25.11
CA LEU A 380 11.86 -14.11 -25.96
C LEU A 380 11.53 -14.52 -27.40
N ALA A 381 10.56 -15.41 -27.61
CA ALA A 381 10.09 -15.77 -28.96
C ALA A 381 9.39 -14.58 -29.66
N GLY A 382 8.57 -13.82 -28.94
CA GLY A 382 7.93 -12.60 -29.44
C GLY A 382 8.94 -11.46 -29.70
N VAL A 383 9.97 -11.34 -28.86
CA VAL A 383 11.13 -10.45 -29.10
C VAL A 383 11.85 -10.85 -30.39
N GLY A 384 12.12 -12.15 -30.59
CA GLY A 384 12.70 -12.67 -31.84
C GLY A 384 11.84 -12.34 -33.05
N LEU A 385 10.52 -12.53 -32.96
CA LEU A 385 9.58 -12.17 -34.03
C LEU A 385 9.56 -10.67 -34.34
N ALA A 386 9.62 -9.80 -33.31
CA ALA A 386 9.69 -8.35 -33.47
C ALA A 386 10.99 -7.89 -34.14
N VAL A 387 12.13 -8.48 -33.76
CA VAL A 387 13.44 -8.22 -34.38
C VAL A 387 13.45 -8.70 -35.84
N ILE A 388 12.94 -9.90 -36.12
CA ILE A 388 12.80 -10.42 -37.50
C ILE A 388 11.87 -9.52 -38.33
N TYR A 389 10.76 -9.05 -37.76
CA TYR A 389 9.86 -8.10 -38.42
C TYR A 389 10.60 -6.80 -38.79
N SER A 390 11.27 -6.17 -37.82
CA SER A 390 11.95 -4.89 -38.03
C SER A 390 13.14 -5.01 -39.00
N ALA A 391 13.87 -6.14 -38.97
CA ALA A 391 15.06 -6.35 -39.79
C ALA A 391 14.76 -6.77 -41.25
N PHE A 392 13.69 -7.52 -41.50
CA PHE A 392 13.43 -8.13 -42.82
C PHE A 392 12.09 -7.76 -43.45
N PHE A 393 11.14 -7.21 -42.68
CA PHE A 393 9.74 -7.09 -43.09
C PHE A 393 9.11 -5.70 -42.92
N SER A 394 9.71 -4.81 -42.12
CA SER A 394 9.30 -3.42 -42.04
C SER A 394 9.64 -2.66 -43.33
N PRO A 395 8.74 -1.78 -43.82
CA PRO A 395 9.03 -0.84 -44.90
C PRO A 395 9.67 0.46 -44.42
N ILE A 396 9.84 0.66 -43.11
CA ILE A 396 10.30 1.92 -42.50
C ILE A 396 11.83 2.01 -42.50
N SER A 397 12.38 3.17 -42.86
CA SER A 397 13.83 3.38 -42.81
C SER A 397 14.34 3.64 -41.38
N ALA A 398 15.60 3.25 -41.10
CA ALA A 398 16.24 3.56 -39.82
C ALA A 398 16.24 5.06 -39.48
N THR A 399 16.29 5.93 -40.50
CA THR A 399 16.17 7.39 -40.35
C THR A 399 14.78 7.81 -39.84
N GLU A 400 13.71 7.20 -40.34
CA GLU A 400 12.35 7.44 -39.86
C GLU A 400 12.14 6.90 -38.44
N ILE A 401 12.70 5.74 -38.11
CA ILE A 401 12.71 5.19 -36.74
C ILE A 401 13.41 6.17 -35.78
N LEU A 402 14.57 6.72 -36.15
CA LEU A 402 15.27 7.72 -35.35
C LEU A 402 14.50 9.04 -35.23
N ILE A 403 13.80 9.48 -36.28
CA ILE A 403 12.94 10.68 -36.24
C ILE A 403 11.72 10.45 -35.34
N ALA A 404 11.03 9.32 -35.47
CA ALA A 404 9.88 8.95 -34.65
C ALA A 404 10.28 8.75 -33.16
N GLY A 405 11.44 8.14 -32.90
CA GLY A 405 12.05 8.04 -31.57
C GLY A 405 12.32 9.42 -30.96
N ARG A 406 12.96 10.32 -31.70
CA ARG A 406 13.19 11.70 -31.26
C ARG A 406 11.87 12.45 -31.00
N ILE A 407 10.86 12.27 -31.83
CA ILE A 407 9.52 12.86 -31.64
C ILE A 407 8.90 12.38 -30.34
N LEU A 408 8.86 11.07 -30.10
CA LEU A 408 8.25 10.50 -28.90
C LEU A 408 9.02 10.92 -27.64
N VAL A 409 10.35 10.79 -27.61
CA VAL A 409 11.19 11.19 -26.45
C VAL A 409 11.05 12.67 -26.12
N ILE A 410 11.04 13.57 -27.10
CA ILE A 410 10.85 15.00 -26.84
C ILE A 410 9.42 15.29 -26.36
N SER A 411 8.41 14.63 -26.93
CA SER A 411 7.01 14.87 -26.56
C SER A 411 6.68 14.33 -25.16
N THR A 412 7.12 13.11 -24.82
CA THR A 412 6.92 12.55 -23.47
C THR A 412 7.76 13.28 -22.44
N GLY A 413 9.04 13.57 -22.74
CA GLY A 413 9.91 14.36 -21.86
C GLY A 413 9.34 15.75 -21.56
N ALA A 414 8.80 16.45 -22.56
CA ALA A 414 8.15 17.75 -22.37
C ALA A 414 6.87 17.65 -21.53
N GLY A 415 6.04 16.62 -21.72
CA GLY A 415 4.85 16.40 -20.91
C GLY A 415 5.14 16.01 -19.45
N LEU A 416 6.20 15.23 -19.21
CA LEU A 416 6.65 14.88 -17.85
C LEU A 416 7.23 16.12 -17.15
N THR A 417 8.12 16.85 -17.84
CA THR A 417 8.71 18.10 -17.34
C THR A 417 7.62 19.12 -16.99
N ALA A 418 6.57 19.24 -17.83
CA ALA A 418 5.45 20.14 -17.56
C ALA A 418 4.68 19.77 -16.28
N ALA A 419 4.34 18.49 -16.07
CA ALA A 419 3.65 18.07 -14.85
C ALA A 419 4.51 18.19 -13.59
N VAL A 420 5.80 17.83 -13.67
CA VAL A 420 6.75 17.96 -12.55
C VAL A 420 7.01 19.43 -12.21
N ALA A 421 7.10 20.33 -13.20
CA ALA A 421 7.22 21.77 -12.95
C ALA A 421 5.98 22.36 -12.28
N VAL A 422 4.78 21.88 -12.65
CA VAL A 422 3.53 22.26 -11.95
C VAL A 422 3.53 21.73 -10.52
N ALA A 423 3.87 20.46 -10.29
CA ALA A 423 3.97 19.90 -8.95
C ALA A 423 4.97 20.67 -8.06
N ALA A 424 6.14 21.00 -8.60
CA ALA A 424 7.16 21.80 -7.89
C ALA A 424 6.68 23.22 -7.53
N ALA A 425 5.83 23.84 -8.35
CA ALA A 425 5.16 25.10 -7.99
C ALA A 425 4.05 24.88 -6.94
N PHE A 426 3.29 23.79 -7.04
CA PHE A 426 2.22 23.46 -6.10
C PHE A 426 2.73 23.14 -4.68
N LEU A 427 3.94 22.58 -4.54
CA LEU A 427 4.63 22.44 -3.23
C LEU A 427 4.82 23.76 -2.46
N VAL A 428 4.64 24.92 -3.10
CA VAL A 428 4.68 26.26 -2.47
C VAL A 428 3.33 26.96 -2.53
N LEU A 429 2.58 26.82 -3.62
CA LEU A 429 1.36 27.60 -3.88
C LEU A 429 0.07 26.97 -3.32
N ALA A 430 -0.08 25.65 -3.43
CA ALA A 430 -1.25 24.91 -2.94
C ALA A 430 -0.93 23.41 -2.81
N PRO A 431 -0.12 22.99 -1.82
CA PRO A 431 0.22 21.58 -1.65
C PRO A 431 -1.03 20.74 -1.35
N LEU A 432 -1.07 19.50 -1.84
CA LEU A 432 -2.19 18.56 -1.62
C LEU A 432 -3.57 19.05 -2.11
N SER A 433 -3.65 20.07 -2.98
CA SER A 433 -4.92 20.64 -3.49
C SER A 433 -5.84 19.67 -4.24
N TRP A 434 -5.34 18.47 -4.53
CA TRP A 434 -6.01 17.36 -5.21
C TRP A 434 -6.46 16.25 -4.25
N PHE A 435 -6.02 16.27 -2.98
CA PHE A 435 -6.18 15.17 -2.02
C PHE A 435 -7.66 14.89 -1.71
N ALA A 436 -8.45 15.89 -1.33
CA ALA A 436 -9.88 15.70 -1.07
C ALA A 436 -10.76 15.43 -2.30
N SER A 437 -10.24 15.52 -3.52
CA SER A 437 -11.05 15.40 -4.74
C SER A 437 -10.29 14.82 -5.94
N PRO A 438 -9.65 13.64 -5.84
CA PRO A 438 -8.67 13.17 -6.81
C PRO A 438 -9.22 13.06 -8.25
N VAL A 439 -10.50 12.72 -8.41
CA VAL A 439 -11.17 12.64 -9.73
C VAL A 439 -11.17 13.98 -10.49
N THR A 440 -11.21 15.11 -9.78
CA THR A 440 -11.18 16.46 -10.35
C THR A 440 -9.83 17.17 -10.18
N GLY A 441 -9.15 16.95 -9.05
CA GLY A 441 -7.89 17.60 -8.70
C GLY A 441 -6.70 17.11 -9.53
N LEU A 442 -6.61 15.81 -9.83
CA LEU A 442 -5.46 15.25 -10.56
C LEU A 442 -5.35 15.74 -12.02
N TRP A 443 -6.39 16.39 -12.56
CA TRP A 443 -6.30 17.10 -13.83
C TRP A 443 -5.25 18.21 -13.84
N VAL A 444 -4.85 18.72 -12.67
CA VAL A 444 -3.74 19.68 -12.53
C VAL A 444 -2.40 19.10 -12.98
N PHE A 445 -2.22 17.77 -12.97
CA PHE A 445 -1.04 17.07 -13.46
C PHE A 445 -1.27 16.41 -14.84
N VAL A 446 -2.48 15.92 -15.12
CA VAL A 446 -2.84 15.33 -16.43
C VAL A 446 -2.79 16.36 -17.55
N LEU A 447 -3.42 17.53 -17.38
CA LEU A 447 -3.49 18.57 -18.42
C LEU A 447 -2.12 19.12 -18.86
N PRO A 448 -1.17 19.49 -17.96
CA PRO A 448 0.15 19.95 -18.41
C PRO A 448 0.93 18.85 -19.15
N SER A 449 0.74 17.56 -18.83
CA SER A 449 1.32 16.48 -19.63
C SER A 449 0.75 16.39 -21.04
N ILE A 450 -0.57 16.53 -21.21
CA ILE A 450 -1.19 16.58 -22.56
C ILE A 450 -0.71 17.82 -23.33
N VAL A 451 -0.65 18.99 -22.67
CA VAL A 451 -0.16 20.25 -23.28
C VAL A 451 1.31 20.12 -23.70
N GLY A 452 2.18 19.65 -22.82
CA GLY A 452 3.61 19.46 -23.10
C GLY A 452 3.85 18.47 -24.25
N PHE A 453 3.15 17.33 -24.25
CA PHE A 453 3.22 16.35 -25.34
C PHE A 453 2.77 16.95 -26.68
N LEU A 454 1.56 17.50 -26.74
CA LEU A 454 1.00 18.05 -27.99
C LEU A 454 1.74 19.32 -28.47
N ARG A 455 2.48 20.02 -27.60
CA ARG A 455 3.29 21.19 -27.98
C ARG A 455 4.46 20.83 -28.89
N PHE A 456 5.02 19.63 -28.75
CA PHE A 456 6.17 19.15 -29.53
C PHE A 456 5.83 18.03 -30.52
N PHE A 457 4.77 17.25 -30.29
CA PHE A 457 4.30 16.22 -31.21
C PHE A 457 3.86 16.84 -32.57
N PRO A 458 4.50 16.50 -33.71
CA PRO A 458 4.17 17.10 -35.01
C PRO A 458 3.06 16.35 -35.73
N SER A 459 2.13 17.09 -36.36
CA SER A 459 1.00 16.54 -37.13
C SER A 459 1.38 16.04 -38.53
N THR A 460 2.66 15.67 -38.71
CA THR A 460 3.26 15.20 -39.97
C THR A 460 4.21 14.02 -39.73
N ALA A 461 4.16 13.41 -38.55
CA ALA A 461 4.92 12.20 -38.24
C ALA A 461 4.41 11.02 -39.09
N ASN A 462 5.30 10.09 -39.46
CA ASN A 462 4.89 8.83 -40.08
C ASN A 462 4.24 7.94 -38.99
N PRO A 463 2.95 7.55 -39.12
CA PRO A 463 2.26 6.75 -38.11
C PRO A 463 2.81 5.33 -38.00
N ASP A 464 3.13 4.68 -39.12
CA ASP A 464 3.67 3.32 -39.13
C ASP A 464 5.04 3.28 -38.41
N ALA A 465 5.87 4.33 -38.60
CA ALA A 465 7.15 4.49 -37.90
C ALA A 465 7.01 4.79 -36.40
N LEU A 466 5.99 5.56 -35.98
CA LEU A 466 5.68 5.77 -34.56
C LEU A 466 5.32 4.45 -33.88
N SER A 467 4.47 3.63 -34.52
CA SER A 467 4.10 2.31 -33.99
C SER A 467 5.30 1.37 -33.84
N GLU A 468 6.20 1.33 -34.84
CA GLU A 468 7.40 0.48 -34.77
C GLU A 468 8.37 0.95 -33.67
N VAL A 469 8.56 2.26 -33.50
CA VAL A 469 9.35 2.81 -32.38
C VAL A 469 8.75 2.44 -31.02
N LEU A 470 7.42 2.45 -30.88
CA LEU A 470 6.76 2.02 -29.64
C LEU A 470 7.04 0.54 -29.37
N ILE A 471 6.87 -0.33 -30.37
CA ILE A 471 7.17 -1.77 -30.28
C ILE A 471 8.65 -1.97 -29.86
N LEU A 472 9.60 -1.27 -30.49
CA LEU A 472 11.04 -1.37 -30.16
C LEU A 472 11.38 -0.82 -28.76
N SER A 473 10.68 0.23 -28.31
CA SER A 473 10.85 0.79 -26.97
C SER A 473 10.37 -0.21 -25.91
N TRP A 474 9.17 -0.78 -26.07
CA TRP A 474 8.64 -1.81 -25.17
C TRP A 474 9.44 -3.10 -25.23
N LEU A 475 10.04 -3.44 -26.37
CA LEU A 475 10.97 -4.55 -26.52
C LEU A 475 12.25 -4.34 -25.70
N THR A 476 12.78 -3.12 -25.66
CA THR A 476 13.93 -2.77 -24.80
C THR A 476 13.57 -2.87 -23.32
N VAL A 477 12.41 -2.34 -22.90
CA VAL A 477 11.94 -2.47 -21.51
C VAL A 477 11.72 -3.95 -21.14
N THR A 478 11.11 -4.74 -22.02
CA THR A 478 10.92 -6.19 -21.83
C THR A 478 12.27 -6.89 -21.64
N LEU A 479 13.25 -6.63 -22.50
CA LEU A 479 14.58 -7.21 -22.41
C LEU A 479 15.32 -6.84 -21.13
N LEU A 480 15.17 -5.59 -20.64
CA LEU A 480 15.75 -5.17 -19.37
C LEU A 480 15.12 -5.93 -18.18
N LEU A 481 13.80 -6.00 -18.10
CA LEU A 481 13.13 -6.74 -17.01
C LEU A 481 13.48 -8.25 -17.06
N LEU A 482 13.53 -8.85 -18.25
CA LEU A 482 13.96 -10.25 -18.43
C LEU A 482 15.45 -10.50 -18.13
N ALA A 483 16.30 -9.47 -18.16
CA ALA A 483 17.71 -9.56 -17.77
C ALA A 483 17.88 -9.52 -16.24
N PHE A 484 17.06 -8.73 -15.54
CA PHE A 484 16.99 -8.71 -14.08
C PHE A 484 16.13 -9.84 -13.47
N ASN A 485 15.53 -10.70 -14.31
CA ASN A 485 14.59 -11.78 -13.95
C ASN A 485 13.30 -11.28 -13.26
N ILE A 486 12.89 -10.05 -13.55
CA ILE A 486 11.65 -9.43 -13.07
C ILE A 486 10.45 -10.07 -13.78
N GLN A 487 9.50 -10.59 -13.00
CA GLN A 487 8.35 -11.37 -13.46
C GLN A 487 7.26 -10.51 -14.11
N SER A 488 7.12 -9.24 -13.70
CA SER A 488 6.24 -8.26 -14.37
C SER A 488 6.65 -7.88 -15.81
N ALA A 489 7.73 -8.49 -16.35
CA ALA A 489 8.12 -8.37 -17.77
C ALA A 489 7.01 -8.71 -18.79
N TYR A 490 5.95 -9.42 -18.38
CA TYR A 490 4.76 -9.65 -19.21
C TYR A 490 4.03 -8.34 -19.60
N LEU A 491 4.12 -7.28 -18.79
CA LEU A 491 3.47 -5.99 -19.02
C LEU A 491 4.04 -5.22 -20.23
N PRO A 492 5.35 -4.91 -20.30
CA PRO A 492 5.93 -4.34 -21.51
C PRO A 492 5.85 -5.33 -22.68
N PHE A 493 5.89 -6.65 -22.43
CA PHE A 493 5.72 -7.64 -23.49
C PHE A 493 4.33 -7.58 -24.15
N ALA A 494 3.25 -7.34 -23.39
CA ALA A 494 1.92 -7.14 -23.98
C ALA A 494 1.89 -5.94 -24.95
N TRP A 495 2.62 -4.87 -24.62
CA TRP A 495 2.82 -3.70 -25.49
C TRP A 495 3.71 -3.96 -26.72
N VAL A 496 4.50 -5.04 -26.74
CA VAL A 496 5.17 -5.56 -27.96
C VAL A 496 4.21 -6.43 -28.77
N ALA A 497 3.64 -7.46 -28.12
CA ALA A 497 2.99 -8.57 -28.79
C ALA A 497 1.69 -8.17 -29.52
N PHE A 498 0.79 -7.43 -28.86
CA PHE A 498 -0.50 -7.09 -29.46
C PHE A 498 -0.34 -6.11 -30.66
N PRO A 499 0.42 -4.99 -30.56
CA PRO A 499 0.63 -4.11 -31.71
C PRO A 499 1.36 -4.81 -32.86
N LEU A 500 2.34 -5.68 -32.58
CA LEU A 500 3.04 -6.48 -33.60
C LEU A 500 2.10 -7.43 -34.35
N LEU A 501 1.19 -8.13 -33.65
CA LEU A 501 0.16 -8.96 -34.29
C LEU A 501 -0.76 -8.13 -35.19
N GLY A 502 -1.12 -6.91 -34.75
CA GLY A 502 -1.86 -5.95 -35.57
C GLY A 502 -1.11 -5.55 -36.85
N HIS A 503 0.17 -5.20 -36.73
CA HIS A 503 1.06 -4.89 -37.84
C HIS A 503 1.18 -6.04 -38.85
N LEU A 504 1.34 -7.28 -38.36
CA LEU A 504 1.42 -8.47 -39.21
C LEU A 504 0.10 -8.73 -39.96
N PHE A 505 -1.05 -8.53 -39.30
CA PHE A 505 -2.38 -8.69 -39.90
C PHE A 505 -2.64 -7.65 -41.01
N VAL A 506 -2.34 -6.36 -40.76
CA VAL A 506 -2.59 -5.29 -41.75
C VAL A 506 -1.47 -5.08 -42.77
N ARG A 507 -0.36 -5.84 -42.68
CA ARG A 507 0.85 -5.68 -43.52
C ARG A 507 0.57 -5.60 -45.03
N LYS A 508 -0.40 -6.37 -45.53
CA LYS A 508 -0.79 -6.42 -46.95
C LYS A 508 -1.96 -5.47 -47.30
N SER A 509 -2.50 -4.74 -46.34
CA SER A 509 -3.66 -3.87 -46.53
C SER A 509 -3.26 -2.42 -46.80
N SER A 510 -3.87 -1.84 -47.83
CA SER A 510 -3.84 -0.41 -48.14
C SER A 510 -4.96 0.39 -47.43
N SER A 511 -5.90 -0.27 -46.75
CA SER A 511 -7.01 0.40 -46.06
C SER A 511 -6.55 1.01 -44.73
N SER A 512 -6.37 2.33 -44.68
CA SER A 512 -6.05 3.05 -43.43
C SER A 512 -7.15 2.93 -42.37
N TRP A 513 -8.43 2.83 -42.77
CA TRP A 513 -9.51 2.55 -41.82
C TRP A 513 -9.27 1.22 -41.11
N LEU A 514 -8.94 0.15 -41.85
CA LEU A 514 -8.62 -1.14 -41.26
C LEU A 514 -7.36 -1.06 -40.38
N ARG A 515 -6.30 -0.38 -40.84
CA ARG A 515 -5.06 -0.17 -40.05
C ARG A 515 -5.35 0.52 -38.71
N SER A 516 -6.11 1.60 -38.73
CA SER A 516 -6.46 2.38 -37.55
C SER A 516 -7.36 1.57 -36.60
N SER A 517 -8.38 0.89 -37.12
CA SER A 517 -9.27 0.05 -36.31
C SER A 517 -8.54 -1.14 -35.68
N VAL A 518 -7.62 -1.79 -36.41
CA VAL A 518 -6.79 -2.87 -35.86
C VAL A 518 -5.81 -2.35 -34.81
N LEU A 519 -5.18 -1.18 -35.02
CA LEU A 519 -4.31 -0.56 -34.02
C LEU A 519 -5.08 -0.23 -32.72
N MET A 520 -6.28 0.34 -32.84
CA MET A 520 -7.15 0.61 -31.69
C MET A 520 -7.51 -0.70 -30.97
N LEU A 521 -7.89 -1.74 -31.71
CA LEU A 521 -8.24 -3.04 -31.14
C LEU A 521 -7.06 -3.70 -30.40
N THR A 522 -5.86 -3.71 -30.99
CA THR A 522 -4.69 -4.37 -30.39
C THR A 522 -4.09 -3.58 -29.24
N THR A 523 -4.10 -2.24 -29.27
CA THR A 523 -3.66 -1.44 -28.13
C THR A 523 -4.66 -1.44 -26.97
N SER A 524 -5.95 -1.70 -27.21
CA SER A 524 -7.01 -1.67 -26.18
C SER A 524 -6.74 -2.58 -24.98
N LEU A 525 -6.28 -3.81 -25.20
CA LEU A 525 -6.10 -4.80 -24.11
C LEU A 525 -4.88 -4.47 -23.23
N PRO A 526 -3.66 -4.23 -23.76
CA PRO A 526 -2.55 -3.71 -22.97
C PRO A 526 -2.90 -2.41 -22.24
N LEU A 527 -3.69 -1.52 -22.85
CA LEU A 527 -4.08 -0.24 -22.27
C LEU A 527 -5.06 -0.38 -21.09
N ALA A 528 -6.11 -1.20 -21.24
CA ALA A 528 -7.05 -1.49 -20.16
C ALA A 528 -6.37 -2.21 -18.98
N HIS A 529 -5.47 -3.15 -19.25
CA HIS A 529 -4.74 -3.85 -18.19
C HIS A 529 -3.72 -2.93 -17.48
N SER A 530 -3.00 -2.09 -18.22
CA SER A 530 -2.10 -1.07 -17.64
C SER A 530 -2.89 -0.08 -16.77
N LEU A 531 -4.08 0.33 -17.22
CA LEU A 531 -4.96 1.21 -16.46
C LEU A 531 -5.50 0.55 -15.18
N GLN A 532 -5.89 -0.73 -15.22
CA GLN A 532 -6.34 -1.46 -14.02
C GLN A 532 -5.27 -1.41 -12.92
N LEU A 533 -4.03 -1.76 -13.26
CA LEU A 533 -2.92 -1.72 -12.31
C LEU A 533 -2.65 -0.29 -11.81
N PHE A 534 -2.80 0.71 -12.67
CA PHE A 534 -2.61 2.11 -12.29
C PHE A 534 -3.70 2.63 -11.33
N ILE A 535 -4.93 2.15 -11.43
CA ILE A 535 -6.01 2.48 -10.49
C ILE A 535 -5.66 1.97 -9.08
N ILE A 536 -5.15 0.74 -8.96
CA ILE A 536 -4.72 0.14 -7.69
C ILE A 536 -3.55 0.96 -7.08
N VAL A 537 -2.54 1.30 -7.89
CA VAL A 537 -1.42 2.14 -7.45
C VAL A 537 -1.89 3.52 -6.95
N LEU A 538 -2.83 4.15 -7.65
CA LEU A 538 -3.38 5.45 -7.21
C LEU A 538 -4.25 5.31 -5.94
N GLN A 539 -5.06 4.26 -5.80
CA GLN A 539 -5.84 4.01 -4.59
C GLN A 539 -4.97 3.84 -3.34
N LEU A 540 -3.78 3.26 -3.48
CA LEU A 540 -2.80 3.11 -2.41
C LEU A 540 -2.06 4.44 -2.10
N PHE A 541 -1.49 5.08 -3.13
CA PHE A 541 -0.61 6.24 -2.93
C PHE A 541 -1.33 7.57 -2.63
N ILE A 542 -2.62 7.70 -3.02
CA ILE A 542 -3.39 8.94 -2.78
C ILE A 542 -3.68 9.13 -1.27
N PRO A 543 -4.34 8.20 -0.54
CA PRO A 543 -4.62 8.36 0.89
C PRO A 543 -3.34 8.36 1.74
N LEU A 544 -2.29 7.65 1.29
CA LEU A 544 -0.97 7.68 1.93
C LEU A 544 -0.43 9.11 2.09
N ALA A 545 -0.82 10.07 1.23
CA ALA A 545 -0.37 11.45 1.33
C ALA A 545 -0.83 12.18 2.61
N GLY A 546 -1.97 11.79 3.19
CA GLY A 546 -2.46 12.31 4.46
C GLY A 546 -1.75 11.75 5.69
N ARG A 547 -0.83 10.79 5.51
CA ARG A 547 -0.15 10.07 6.61
C ARG A 547 1.33 9.72 6.36
N ARG A 548 1.95 10.25 5.30
CA ARG A 548 3.37 9.93 4.98
C ARG A 548 4.37 10.68 5.88
N GLY A 549 3.92 11.70 6.59
CA GLY A 549 4.73 12.64 7.36
C GLY A 549 4.95 13.96 6.64
N THR A 550 5.54 14.92 7.35
CA THR A 550 5.67 16.33 6.94
C THR A 550 6.82 16.60 5.96
N THR A 551 7.68 15.60 5.72
CA THR A 551 8.93 15.78 4.97
C THR A 551 8.89 15.31 3.51
N PHE A 552 7.86 14.57 3.09
CA PHE A 552 7.82 13.91 1.78
C PHE A 552 6.92 14.65 0.77
N PRO A 553 7.44 15.09 -0.41
CA PRO A 553 6.69 15.89 -1.38
C PRO A 553 5.74 15.03 -2.24
N MET A 554 4.60 14.64 -1.66
CA MET A 554 3.63 13.73 -2.30
C MET A 554 3.08 14.25 -3.63
N ASP A 555 2.90 15.56 -3.80
CA ASP A 555 2.47 16.19 -5.06
C ASP A 555 3.38 15.79 -6.23
N VAL A 556 4.70 15.70 -6.01
CA VAL A 556 5.66 15.33 -7.07
C VAL A 556 5.55 13.84 -7.41
N LEU A 557 5.36 12.96 -6.41
CA LEU A 557 5.15 11.54 -6.65
C LEU A 557 3.85 11.29 -7.43
N ILE A 558 2.75 11.91 -7.00
CA ILE A 558 1.43 11.77 -7.64
C ILE A 558 1.42 12.41 -9.03
N ALA A 559 2.14 13.52 -9.25
CA ALA A 559 2.34 14.09 -10.58
C ALA A 559 3.17 13.17 -11.49
N VAL A 560 4.26 12.57 -11.01
CA VAL A 560 5.05 11.59 -11.79
C VAL A 560 4.21 10.36 -12.14
N LEU A 561 3.40 9.85 -11.21
CA LEU A 561 2.49 8.73 -11.47
C LEU A 561 1.43 9.10 -12.52
N THR A 562 0.61 10.12 -12.26
CA THR A 562 -0.49 10.51 -13.16
C THR A 562 -0.01 10.97 -14.55
N SER A 563 1.14 11.66 -14.62
CA SER A 563 1.77 12.00 -15.91
C SER A 563 2.31 10.76 -16.62
N THR A 564 2.91 9.78 -15.94
CA THR A 564 3.37 8.53 -16.57
C THR A 564 2.21 7.76 -17.19
N LEU A 565 1.06 7.63 -16.50
CA LEU A 565 -0.15 7.05 -17.10
C LEU A 565 -0.65 7.87 -18.30
N THR A 566 -0.73 9.20 -18.15
CA THR A 566 -1.19 10.10 -19.23
C THR A 566 -0.30 9.99 -20.47
N LEU A 567 1.02 9.92 -20.28
CA LEU A 567 2.00 9.78 -21.34
C LEU A 567 2.02 8.37 -21.95
N LEU A 568 1.75 7.33 -21.18
CA LEU A 568 1.53 5.97 -21.69
C LEU A 568 0.33 5.95 -22.66
N PHE A 569 -0.79 6.58 -22.27
CA PHE A 569 -1.97 6.74 -23.13
C PHE A 569 -1.64 7.56 -24.40
N LEU A 570 -0.99 8.73 -24.27
CA LEU A 570 -0.69 9.61 -25.40
C LEU A 570 0.37 9.05 -26.37
N ALA A 571 1.40 8.38 -25.85
CA ALA A 571 2.45 7.78 -26.67
C ALA A 571 1.87 6.63 -27.52
N ASN A 572 1.08 5.73 -26.93
CA ASN A 572 0.45 4.65 -27.69
C ASN A 572 -0.69 5.13 -28.60
N ALA A 573 -1.34 6.26 -28.30
CA ALA A 573 -2.26 6.94 -29.22
C ALA A 573 -1.55 7.74 -30.33
N ALA A 574 -0.23 7.98 -30.25
CA ALA A 574 0.50 8.83 -31.18
C ALA A 574 0.36 8.46 -32.68
N PRO A 575 0.34 7.17 -33.09
CA PRO A 575 0.13 6.82 -34.50
C PRO A 575 -1.30 7.13 -35.00
N LEU A 576 -2.29 7.19 -34.10
CA LEU A 576 -3.64 7.65 -34.43
C LEU A 576 -3.67 9.19 -34.49
N LEU A 577 -3.01 9.87 -33.53
CA LEU A 577 -2.88 11.33 -33.52
C LEU A 577 -2.15 11.86 -34.77
N ALA A 578 -1.16 11.14 -35.29
CA ALA A 578 -0.49 11.48 -36.55
C ALA A 578 -1.42 11.46 -37.78
N GLN A 579 -2.54 10.72 -37.72
CA GLN A 579 -3.56 10.65 -38.79
C GLN A 579 -4.72 11.65 -38.58
N VAL A 580 -4.77 12.36 -37.45
CA VAL A 580 -5.80 13.39 -37.18
C VAL A 580 -5.52 14.65 -38.03
N PRO A 581 -6.55 15.28 -38.64
CA PRO A 581 -6.39 16.52 -39.39
C PRO A 581 -5.61 17.61 -38.62
N PRO A 582 -4.54 18.20 -39.19
CA PRO A 582 -3.71 19.21 -38.52
C PRO A 582 -4.45 20.45 -38.00
N GLN A 583 -5.68 20.71 -38.48
CA GLN A 583 -6.56 21.73 -37.93
C GLN A 583 -7.05 21.39 -36.50
N HIS A 584 -7.44 20.13 -36.22
CA HIS A 584 -7.96 19.74 -34.92
C HIS A 584 -6.84 19.74 -33.87
N LEU A 585 -5.65 19.25 -34.22
CA LEU A 585 -4.47 19.33 -33.34
C LEU A 585 -4.03 20.78 -33.06
N ARG A 586 -4.21 21.71 -34.01
CA ARG A 586 -4.01 23.15 -33.75
C ARG A 586 -5.05 23.69 -32.75
N VAL A 587 -6.32 23.32 -32.87
CA VAL A 587 -7.35 23.69 -31.88
C VAL A 587 -7.01 23.14 -30.49
N CYS A 588 -6.61 21.87 -30.38
CA CYS A 588 -6.19 21.29 -29.09
C CYS A 588 -5.03 22.06 -28.45
N ARG A 589 -4.00 22.41 -29.23
CA ARG A 589 -2.84 23.22 -28.74
C ARG A 589 -3.25 24.63 -28.28
N SER A 590 -4.37 25.18 -28.76
CA SER A 590 -4.90 26.48 -28.33
C SER A 590 -5.85 26.38 -27.13
N VAL A 591 -6.68 25.33 -27.04
CA VAL A 591 -7.72 25.19 -26.02
C VAL A 591 -7.19 24.55 -24.73
N LEU A 592 -6.32 23.53 -24.83
CA LEU A 592 -5.83 22.81 -23.65
C LEU A 592 -5.03 23.68 -22.67
N PRO A 593 -4.20 24.67 -23.09
CA PRO A 593 -3.58 25.60 -22.15
C PRO A 593 -4.58 26.46 -21.36
N VAL A 594 -5.74 26.79 -21.95
CA VAL A 594 -6.81 27.54 -21.27
C VAL A 594 -7.53 26.65 -20.25
N ALA A 595 -7.83 25.40 -20.62
CA ALA A 595 -8.39 24.41 -19.69
C ALA A 595 -7.42 24.11 -18.53
N PHE A 596 -6.12 23.99 -18.82
CA PHE A 596 -5.07 23.84 -17.82
C PHE A 596 -5.02 25.03 -16.86
N ALA A 597 -5.02 26.26 -17.37
CA ALA A 597 -5.06 27.47 -16.54
C ALA A 597 -6.32 27.52 -15.64
N ALA A 598 -7.48 27.13 -16.17
CA ALA A 598 -8.72 27.04 -15.38
C ALA A 598 -8.64 26.00 -14.25
N VAL A 599 -8.07 24.82 -14.51
CA VAL A 599 -7.86 23.78 -13.48
C VAL A 599 -6.82 24.20 -12.44
N VAL A 600 -5.75 24.90 -12.84
CA VAL A 600 -4.79 25.49 -11.88
C VAL A 600 -5.48 26.53 -11.00
N LEU A 601 -6.26 27.45 -11.58
CA LEU A 601 -7.00 28.46 -10.81
C LEU A 601 -8.02 27.83 -9.85
N LEU A 602 -8.70 26.76 -10.25
CA LEU A 602 -9.58 25.99 -9.37
C LEU A 602 -8.80 25.33 -8.23
N ALA A 603 -7.69 24.65 -8.56
CA ALA A 603 -6.87 23.96 -7.56
C ALA A 603 -6.22 24.93 -6.54
N LEU A 604 -5.88 26.15 -6.94
CA LEU A 604 -5.40 27.21 -6.03
C LEU A 604 -6.46 27.74 -5.05
N ILE A 605 -7.75 27.41 -5.25
CA ILE A 605 -8.86 27.77 -4.33
C ILE A 605 -9.56 26.53 -3.73
N SER A 606 -9.12 25.33 -4.08
CA SER A 606 -9.63 24.08 -3.51
C SER A 606 -9.16 23.90 -2.07
N SER A 607 -10.06 23.42 -1.19
CA SER A 607 -9.62 22.83 0.08
C SER A 607 -8.85 21.54 -0.21
N PRO A 608 -7.66 21.32 0.40
CA PRO A 608 -6.97 20.04 0.33
C PRO A 608 -7.71 18.94 1.12
N TYR A 609 -8.61 19.29 2.05
CA TYR A 609 -9.33 18.34 2.93
C TYR A 609 -10.86 18.42 2.81
N SER A 610 -11.53 17.33 3.17
CA SER A 610 -12.99 17.23 3.32
C SER A 610 -13.34 16.35 4.54
N THR A 611 -14.63 16.16 4.82
CA THR A 611 -15.14 15.22 5.84
C THR A 611 -14.71 13.77 5.58
N ASP A 612 -14.59 13.37 4.32
CA ASP A 612 -14.30 11.98 3.91
C ASP A 612 -12.83 11.79 3.50
N CYS A 613 -12.09 12.89 3.30
CA CYS A 613 -10.65 12.92 3.06
C CYS A 613 -10.00 13.89 4.07
N PRO A 614 -9.99 13.53 5.37
CA PRO A 614 -9.66 14.48 6.44
C PRO A 614 -8.16 14.73 6.57
N LYS A 615 -7.82 15.87 7.20
CA LYS A 615 -6.51 16.10 7.77
C LYS A 615 -6.32 15.24 9.02
N ARG A 616 -5.28 14.42 9.04
CA ARG A 616 -4.97 13.54 10.17
C ARG A 616 -4.05 14.20 11.20
N LEU A 617 -4.40 14.05 12.47
CA LEU A 617 -3.67 14.56 13.63
C LEU A 617 -3.37 13.44 14.64
N TRP A 618 -2.32 13.62 15.43
CA TRP A 618 -2.18 12.96 16.74
C TRP A 618 -2.16 13.99 17.86
N LEU A 619 -2.89 13.72 18.94
CA LEU A 619 -3.00 14.58 20.12
C LEU A 619 -2.47 13.85 21.37
N PHE A 620 -1.44 14.40 22.01
CA PHE A 620 -0.86 13.87 23.23
C PHE A 620 -1.11 14.85 24.39
N HIS A 621 -1.88 14.46 25.40
CA HIS A 621 -1.84 15.18 26.68
C HIS A 621 -0.67 14.66 27.51
N LEU A 622 0.39 15.44 27.57
CA LEU A 622 1.71 15.02 28.01
C LEU A 622 2.08 15.60 29.36
N HIS A 623 2.58 14.76 30.26
CA HIS A 623 3.39 15.15 31.42
C HIS A 623 4.85 14.71 31.23
N ARG A 624 5.81 15.63 31.37
CA ARG A 624 7.25 15.33 31.26
C ARG A 624 7.92 15.50 32.62
N ASN A 625 8.43 14.41 33.18
CA ASN A 625 9.21 14.42 34.41
C ASN A 625 10.72 14.58 34.10
N PHE A 626 11.36 15.56 34.74
CA PHE A 626 12.79 15.80 34.65
C PHE A 626 13.47 15.88 36.04
N SER A 627 12.76 15.48 37.10
CA SER A 627 13.23 15.50 38.48
C SER A 627 14.57 14.79 38.71
N SER A 628 14.82 13.67 38.00
CA SER A 628 16.08 12.90 38.03
C SER A 628 17.30 13.68 37.51
N LEU A 629 17.07 14.74 36.72
CA LEU A 629 18.10 15.65 36.21
C LEU A 629 18.24 16.91 37.08
N GLY A 630 17.45 17.05 38.15
CA GLY A 630 17.37 18.27 38.97
C GLY A 630 16.64 19.42 38.27
N LEU A 631 15.79 19.13 37.29
CA LEU A 631 15.04 20.10 36.50
C LEU A 631 13.53 20.04 36.84
N PRO A 632 12.77 21.14 36.63
CA PRO A 632 11.32 21.14 36.84
C PRO A 632 10.60 20.28 35.79
N ASP A 633 9.51 19.65 36.22
CA ASP A 633 8.56 18.94 35.36
C ASP A 633 7.68 19.94 34.56
N ASP A 634 7.11 19.49 33.43
CA ASP A 634 6.15 20.28 32.64
C ASP A 634 4.97 19.46 32.10
N ALA A 635 3.96 20.16 31.59
CA ALA A 635 2.80 19.55 30.94
C ALA A 635 2.22 20.41 29.81
N GLY A 636 1.64 19.73 28.82
CA GLY A 636 1.03 20.37 27.65
C GLY A 636 0.34 19.40 26.72
N LEU A 637 -0.41 19.96 25.77
CA LEU A 637 -0.97 19.24 24.62
C LEU A 637 0.03 19.34 23.46
N TRP A 638 0.62 18.21 23.06
CA TRP A 638 1.47 18.10 21.87
C TRP A 638 0.63 17.61 20.69
N VAL A 639 0.57 18.43 19.64
CA VAL A 639 -0.22 18.20 18.42
C VAL A 639 0.71 17.93 17.26
N GLN A 640 0.58 16.75 16.64
CA GLN A 640 1.37 16.32 15.49
C GLN A 640 0.50 16.27 14.21
N PRO A 641 0.87 16.98 13.13
CA PRO A 641 0.26 16.80 11.81
C PRO A 641 0.88 15.60 11.09
N MET A 642 0.10 14.84 10.32
CA MET A 642 0.56 13.62 9.64
C MET A 642 0.94 13.81 8.16
N ASP A 643 0.83 15.03 7.62
CA ASP A 643 0.96 15.35 6.19
C ASP A 643 1.88 16.56 5.89
N PHE A 644 2.17 16.78 4.60
CA PHE A 644 3.09 17.81 4.10
C PHE A 644 2.68 19.27 4.41
N LEU A 645 1.40 19.55 4.68
CA LEU A 645 0.94 20.90 5.03
C LEU A 645 1.20 21.27 6.50
N ALA A 646 1.73 20.34 7.31
CA ALA A 646 2.00 20.55 8.73
C ALA A 646 0.76 21.11 9.47
N MET A 647 0.95 22.00 10.45
CA MET A 647 -0.15 22.65 11.17
C MET A 647 -0.70 23.93 10.49
N ALA A 648 -0.16 24.35 9.34
CA ALA A 648 -0.55 25.61 8.69
C ALA A 648 -2.06 25.75 8.40
N PRO A 649 -2.80 24.70 7.94
CA PRO A 649 -4.25 24.76 7.75
C PRO A 649 -5.06 25.04 9.03
N LEU A 650 -4.48 24.78 10.21
CA LEU A 650 -5.14 24.90 11.51
C LEU A 650 -4.83 26.22 12.23
N ALA A 651 -3.92 27.05 11.70
CA ALA A 651 -3.52 28.32 12.29
C ALA A 651 -4.70 29.26 12.62
N PRO A 652 -5.78 29.37 11.82
CA PRO A 652 -6.93 30.21 12.16
C PRO A 652 -7.71 29.73 13.40
N PHE A 653 -7.78 28.41 13.64
CA PHE A 653 -8.58 27.81 14.71
C PHE A 653 -7.88 27.89 16.07
N PHE A 654 -6.54 27.81 16.06
CA PHE A 654 -5.71 27.88 17.27
C PHE A 654 -5.19 29.31 17.56
N ALA A 655 -5.54 30.32 16.75
CA ALA A 655 -5.03 31.70 16.89
C ALA A 655 -5.35 32.40 18.23
N LEU A 656 -6.31 31.87 19.01
CA LEU A 656 -6.66 32.35 20.35
C LEU A 656 -5.86 31.66 21.48
N LEU A 657 -5.19 30.55 21.17
CA LEU A 657 -4.25 29.89 22.06
C LEU A 657 -2.86 30.49 21.84
N ALA A 658 -2.06 30.59 22.90
CA ALA A 658 -0.74 31.22 22.82
C ALA A 658 0.16 30.49 21.79
N GLN A 659 1.06 31.26 21.16
CA GLN A 659 1.79 30.86 19.95
C GLN A 659 2.39 29.44 19.99
N PRO A 660 2.49 28.77 18.81
CA PRO A 660 3.09 27.45 18.73
C PRO A 660 4.57 27.49 19.11
N LEU A 661 4.85 27.07 20.34
CA LEU A 661 6.20 26.84 20.82
C LEU A 661 6.60 25.40 20.49
N LEU A 662 7.89 25.21 20.22
CA LEU A 662 8.51 23.92 20.53
C LEU A 662 8.38 23.68 22.04
N PRO A 663 8.27 22.43 22.51
CA PRO A 663 8.45 22.14 23.92
C PRO A 663 9.78 22.75 24.38
N PRO A 664 9.83 23.51 25.49
CA PRO A 664 11.06 24.16 25.92
C PRO A 664 12.14 23.07 26.09
N PRO A 665 13.35 23.26 25.51
CA PRO A 665 14.42 22.31 25.71
C PRO A 665 14.83 22.33 27.19
N PRO A 666 15.01 21.16 27.84
CA PRO A 666 15.59 21.13 29.17
C PRO A 666 16.97 21.80 29.13
N SER A 667 17.35 22.52 30.19
CA SER A 667 18.61 23.27 30.25
C SER A 667 19.87 22.40 30.38
N ALA A 668 19.72 21.08 30.24
CA ALA A 668 20.79 20.10 30.16
C ALA A 668 20.93 19.56 28.73
N ASN A 669 22.16 19.32 28.28
CA ASN A 669 22.48 18.71 26.98
C ASN A 669 22.11 17.21 26.94
N VAL A 670 20.82 16.89 27.03
CA VAL A 670 20.26 15.53 26.87
C VAL A 670 19.28 15.56 25.69
N SER A 671 19.63 14.88 24.60
CA SER A 671 18.96 14.98 23.30
C SER A 671 18.32 13.68 22.83
N ILE A 672 17.77 12.87 23.75
CA ILE A 672 17.05 11.64 23.41
C ILE A 672 15.73 12.01 22.71
N LEU A 673 15.64 11.79 21.39
CA LEU A 673 14.47 12.05 20.53
C LEU A 673 13.77 13.41 20.71
N SER A 674 14.55 14.46 21.02
CA SER A 674 14.05 15.81 21.35
C SER A 674 13.17 15.89 22.62
N ASN A 675 13.28 14.93 23.54
CA ASN A 675 12.57 14.87 24.82
C ASN A 675 11.04 14.84 24.68
N LEU A 676 10.59 13.90 23.82
CA LEU A 676 9.20 13.74 23.37
C LEU A 676 8.82 12.24 23.23
N PRO A 677 7.63 11.80 23.69
CA PRO A 677 7.20 10.40 23.68
C PRO A 677 6.62 9.98 22.31
N TRP A 678 7.48 9.51 21.41
CA TRP A 678 7.06 8.99 20.11
C TRP A 678 6.34 7.63 20.26
N TYR A 679 5.01 7.61 20.08
CA TYR A 679 4.17 6.40 20.15
C TYR A 679 4.54 5.34 19.09
N TYR A 680 4.86 5.80 17.88
CA TYR A 680 5.44 5.02 16.79
C TYR A 680 6.82 5.62 16.44
N PRO A 681 7.80 4.85 15.92
CA PRO A 681 9.18 5.30 15.71
C PRO A 681 9.36 6.15 14.43
N VAL A 682 8.43 7.08 14.20
CA VAL A 682 8.26 7.91 12.98
C VAL A 682 8.94 9.28 13.05
N TYR A 683 9.76 9.55 14.06
CA TYR A 683 10.50 10.80 14.29
C TYR A 683 11.41 11.25 13.12
N LYS A 684 11.69 10.36 12.15
CA LYS A 684 12.43 10.66 10.90
C LYS A 684 11.53 11.19 9.77
N HIS A 685 10.21 11.13 9.94
CA HIS A 685 9.20 11.52 8.96
C HIS A 685 8.35 12.72 9.41
N LEU A 686 8.36 13.02 10.71
CA LEU A 686 7.71 14.18 11.32
C LEU A 686 8.78 15.09 11.94
N ARG A 687 8.91 16.33 11.46
CA ARG A 687 9.86 17.28 12.06
C ARG A 687 9.24 17.89 13.32
N PRO A 688 9.96 17.98 14.46
CA PRO A 688 9.43 18.61 15.67
C PRO A 688 8.96 20.05 15.46
N GLN A 689 9.56 20.79 14.51
CA GLN A 689 9.20 22.17 14.17
C GLN A 689 7.85 22.31 13.44
N ASP A 690 7.32 21.22 12.88
CA ASP A 690 5.99 21.19 12.26
C ASP A 690 4.87 20.93 13.27
N CYS A 691 5.22 20.45 14.47
CA CYS A 691 4.31 20.12 15.55
C CYS A 691 4.12 21.32 16.49
N TRP A 692 3.01 21.36 17.23
CA TRP A 692 2.75 22.41 18.22
C TRP A 692 2.72 21.83 19.64
N TYR A 693 3.28 22.56 20.61
CA TYR A 693 3.14 22.25 22.03
C TYR A 693 2.41 23.41 22.73
N LEU A 694 1.28 23.10 23.36
CA LEU A 694 0.39 24.05 24.03
C LEU A 694 0.46 23.78 25.55
N PRO A 695 1.07 24.64 26.38
CA PRO A 695 1.19 24.38 27.82
C PRO A 695 -0.18 24.26 28.52
N THR A 696 -0.34 23.24 29.37
CA THR A 696 -1.57 22.97 30.13
C THR A 696 -1.27 22.59 31.58
N ALA A 697 -2.30 22.48 32.41
CA ALA A 697 -2.20 21.68 33.63
C ALA A 697 -1.88 20.21 33.26
N PRO A 698 -1.20 19.44 34.14
CA PRO A 698 -0.93 18.03 33.89
C PRO A 698 -2.20 17.17 33.78
N PRO A 699 -2.11 15.97 33.17
CA PRO A 699 -3.21 15.01 33.17
C PRO A 699 -3.65 14.66 34.61
N PRO A 700 -4.97 14.50 34.86
CA PRO A 700 -5.46 14.17 36.19
C PRO A 700 -5.06 12.73 36.57
N SER A 701 -4.77 12.51 37.85
CA SER A 701 -4.38 11.20 38.40
C SER A 701 -5.46 10.10 38.28
N SER A 702 -6.67 10.46 37.82
CA SER A 702 -7.74 9.52 37.47
C SER A 702 -7.52 8.77 36.15
N VAL A 703 -6.55 9.17 35.33
CA VAL A 703 -6.22 8.47 34.05
C VAL A 703 -5.61 7.09 34.28
N GLY A 704 -4.87 6.92 35.39
CA GLY A 704 -4.15 5.70 35.72
C GLY A 704 -2.76 5.98 36.31
N PRO A 705 -1.98 4.93 36.62
CA PRO A 705 -0.60 5.09 37.06
C PRO A 705 0.28 5.59 35.89
N PRO A 706 1.15 6.60 36.08
CA PRO A 706 2.16 6.96 35.09
C PRO A 706 3.23 5.87 35.00
N THR A 707 4.05 5.88 33.93
CA THR A 707 5.18 4.95 33.83
C THR A 707 6.29 5.30 34.80
N TYR A 708 6.84 4.28 35.46
CA TYR A 708 8.06 4.34 36.26
C TYR A 708 9.09 3.33 35.76
N VAL A 709 10.37 3.68 35.92
CA VAL A 709 11.52 2.80 35.68
C VAL A 709 12.44 2.87 36.89
N ASP A 710 12.57 1.75 37.61
CA ASP A 710 13.47 1.61 38.75
C ASP A 710 14.72 0.82 38.35
N VAL A 711 15.90 1.28 38.80
CA VAL A 711 17.15 0.52 38.71
C VAL A 711 17.25 -0.38 39.94
N ILE A 712 17.00 -1.68 39.76
CA ILE A 712 16.99 -2.66 40.85
C ILE A 712 18.42 -3.02 41.30
N SER A 713 19.35 -3.13 40.35
CA SER A 713 20.75 -3.39 40.61
C SER A 713 21.64 -3.00 39.42
N THR A 714 22.91 -2.72 39.71
CA THR A 714 23.97 -2.49 38.72
C THR A 714 25.23 -3.25 39.12
N THR A 715 25.74 -4.09 38.22
CA THR A 715 26.92 -4.94 38.46
C THR A 715 27.97 -4.66 37.39
N PHE A 716 29.14 -4.14 37.78
CA PHE A 716 30.25 -3.91 36.85
C PHE A 716 31.35 -4.96 37.00
N ASN A 717 31.67 -5.64 35.90
CA ASN A 717 32.79 -6.57 35.80
C ASN A 717 33.98 -5.87 35.13
N ALA A 718 34.99 -5.53 35.94
CA ALA A 718 36.20 -4.84 35.48
C ALA A 718 37.08 -5.70 34.54
N THR A 719 36.96 -7.04 34.58
CA THR A 719 37.77 -7.95 33.76
C THR A 719 37.26 -8.05 32.33
N SER A 720 35.94 -8.08 32.12
CA SER A 720 35.32 -8.04 30.80
C SER A 720 35.03 -6.62 30.30
N ASN A 721 35.14 -5.61 31.18
CA ASN A 721 34.62 -4.25 30.98
C ASN A 721 33.15 -4.30 30.50
N ARG A 722 32.30 -4.90 31.34
CA ARG A 722 30.86 -5.03 31.11
C ARG A 722 30.08 -4.58 32.33
N ARG A 723 28.98 -3.86 32.11
CA ARG A 723 28.06 -3.43 33.17
C ARG A 723 26.66 -3.96 32.92
N GLU A 724 26.18 -4.83 33.80
CA GLU A 724 24.82 -5.34 33.81
C GLU A 724 23.93 -4.42 34.65
N VAL A 725 22.74 -4.10 34.15
CA VAL A 725 21.77 -3.20 34.77
C VAL A 725 20.39 -3.86 34.75
N HIS A 726 19.81 -4.09 35.93
CA HIS A 726 18.44 -4.56 36.06
C HIS A 726 17.46 -3.39 36.19
N LEU A 727 16.46 -3.39 35.32
CA LEU A 727 15.40 -2.39 35.20
C LEU A 727 14.06 -3.04 35.52
N PHE A 728 13.28 -2.41 36.40
CA PHE A 728 11.87 -2.75 36.60
C PHE A 728 11.02 -1.62 36.04
N VAL A 729 10.18 -1.95 35.06
CA VAL A 729 9.37 -1.00 34.29
C VAL A 729 7.90 -1.28 34.58
N THR A 730 7.14 -0.27 34.99
CA THR A 730 5.69 -0.40 35.27
C THR A 730 4.92 0.78 34.69
N GLY A 731 3.65 0.58 34.33
CA GLY A 731 2.81 1.64 33.75
C GLY A 731 1.53 1.12 33.09
N PRO A 732 0.95 1.85 32.11
CA PRO A 732 -0.23 1.42 31.36
C PRO A 732 0.08 0.26 30.39
N SER A 733 -0.94 -0.25 29.70
CA SER A 733 -0.81 -1.38 28.77
C SER A 733 0.27 -1.20 27.70
N LYS A 734 0.52 0.03 27.21
CA LYS A 734 1.57 0.33 26.21
C LYS A 734 2.58 1.34 26.73
N MET A 735 3.86 0.99 26.60
CA MET A 735 5.01 1.78 27.04
C MET A 735 6.13 1.78 25.99
N THR A 736 7.13 2.62 26.17
CA THR A 736 8.37 2.61 25.38
C THR A 736 9.54 3.00 26.26
N VAL A 737 10.65 2.27 26.16
CA VAL A 737 11.93 2.56 26.84
C VAL A 737 13.00 2.77 25.78
N ILE A 738 13.74 3.87 25.90
CA ILE A 738 14.78 4.29 24.95
C ILE A 738 16.09 4.40 25.72
N ILE A 739 17.14 3.74 25.23
CA ILE A 739 18.46 3.72 25.87
C ILE A 739 19.42 4.50 24.97
N ASP A 740 20.06 5.53 25.54
CA ASP A 740 21.09 6.32 24.87
C ASP A 740 22.29 5.43 24.51
N ALA A 741 22.62 5.38 23.22
CA ALA A 741 23.69 4.56 22.65
C ALA A 741 24.89 5.40 22.18
N SER A 742 24.96 6.69 22.56
CA SER A 742 26.07 7.59 22.24
C SER A 742 27.27 7.41 23.17
N ALA A 743 27.02 7.15 24.47
CA ALA A 743 28.06 6.99 25.48
C ALA A 743 28.62 5.56 25.58
N THR A 744 27.83 4.55 25.21
CA THR A 744 28.23 3.14 25.24
C THR A 744 27.35 2.27 24.33
N ASN A 745 27.79 1.06 24.01
CA ASN A 745 26.99 0.06 23.30
C ASN A 745 26.37 -0.91 24.30
N LEU A 746 25.25 -1.52 23.94
CA LEU A 746 24.72 -2.71 24.61
C LEU A 746 25.23 -3.98 23.91
N THR A 747 25.52 -5.03 24.68
CA THR A 747 26.07 -6.31 24.17
C THR A 747 25.21 -7.53 24.46
N SER A 748 24.42 -7.51 25.52
CA SER A 748 23.52 -8.62 25.91
C SER A 748 22.32 -8.08 26.66
N TRP A 749 21.27 -8.90 26.81
CA TRP A 749 20.02 -8.53 27.49
C TRP A 749 19.14 -9.73 27.83
N SER A 750 18.06 -9.49 28.58
CA SER A 750 17.07 -10.51 28.97
C SER A 750 15.95 -10.79 27.95
N LEU A 751 15.96 -10.13 26.78
CA LEU A 751 14.87 -10.19 25.79
C LEU A 751 15.15 -11.26 24.71
N GLY A 752 14.18 -11.53 23.82
CA GLY A 752 14.36 -12.43 22.68
C GLY A 752 14.72 -13.89 23.05
N SER A 753 14.21 -14.37 24.19
CA SER A 753 14.58 -15.67 24.80
C SER A 753 16.08 -15.90 25.03
N GLY A 754 16.91 -14.83 25.00
CA GLY A 754 18.37 -14.93 25.05
C GLY A 754 19.01 -15.53 23.78
N LYS A 755 18.25 -15.72 22.70
CA LYS A 755 18.75 -16.15 21.39
C LYS A 755 18.99 -14.97 20.46
N ASP A 756 18.07 -14.02 20.48
CA ASP A 756 18.19 -12.79 19.71
C ASP A 756 19.13 -11.84 20.44
N GLY A 757 20.30 -11.60 19.85
CA GLY A 757 21.25 -10.60 20.34
C GLY A 757 20.68 -9.18 20.29
N VAL A 758 21.41 -8.23 20.86
CA VAL A 758 21.01 -6.82 20.89
C VAL A 758 20.76 -6.30 19.45
N PRO A 759 19.60 -5.67 19.18
CA PRO A 759 19.19 -5.23 17.85
C PRO A 759 20.04 -4.05 17.36
N ALA A 760 19.96 -3.79 16.06
CA ALA A 760 20.60 -2.63 15.45
C ALA A 760 20.10 -1.32 16.08
N LYS A 761 21.02 -0.37 16.33
CA LYS A 761 20.68 0.95 16.87
C LYS A 761 19.77 1.73 15.92
N ALA A 762 18.77 2.41 16.47
CA ALA A 762 17.89 3.34 15.75
C ALA A 762 18.58 4.72 15.54
N GLY A 763 19.76 4.73 14.93
CA GLY A 763 20.67 5.88 15.01
C GLY A 763 21.46 5.83 16.31
N ASP A 764 21.31 6.84 17.17
CA ASP A 764 22.10 6.97 18.40
C ASP A 764 21.41 6.38 19.66
N VAL A 765 20.37 5.55 19.49
CA VAL A 765 19.61 4.94 20.59
C VAL A 765 19.22 3.49 20.31
N TYR A 766 18.97 2.72 21.37
CA TYR A 766 18.19 1.47 21.31
C TYR A 766 16.74 1.76 21.74
N MET A 767 15.75 1.11 21.11
CA MET A 767 14.33 1.30 21.40
C MET A 767 13.66 -0.02 21.76
N LEU A 768 12.94 -0.03 22.88
CA LEU A 768 12.07 -1.12 23.33
C LEU A 768 10.63 -0.60 23.33
N GLN A 769 9.75 -1.16 22.53
CA GLN A 769 8.31 -0.87 22.59
C GLN A 769 7.63 -2.04 23.30
N MET A 770 6.95 -1.73 24.41
CA MET A 770 6.43 -2.71 25.36
C MET A 770 4.90 -2.65 25.37
N ALA A 771 4.23 -3.79 25.32
CA ALA A 771 2.78 -3.86 25.43
C ALA A 771 2.29 -5.08 26.23
N THR A 772 1.11 -4.99 26.85
CA THR A 772 0.50 -6.10 27.61
C THR A 772 -0.98 -6.27 27.32
N GLY A 773 -1.43 -7.54 27.27
CA GLY A 773 -2.85 -7.89 27.34
C GLY A 773 -3.43 -7.73 28.75
N SER A 774 -3.29 -6.51 29.29
CA SER A 774 -3.77 -6.06 30.60
C SER A 774 -3.67 -4.53 30.70
N PRO A 775 -4.60 -3.83 31.38
CA PRO A 775 -4.60 -2.36 31.48
C PRO A 775 -3.37 -1.75 32.17
N VAL A 776 -2.70 -2.54 33.00
CA VAL A 776 -1.45 -2.21 33.69
C VAL A 776 -0.40 -3.23 33.28
N SER A 777 0.83 -2.77 33.07
CA SER A 777 1.98 -3.57 32.67
C SER A 777 3.08 -3.57 33.73
N ALA A 778 3.87 -4.64 33.76
CA ALA A 778 5.08 -4.75 34.57
C ALA A 778 6.11 -5.65 33.86
N PHE A 779 7.33 -5.14 33.66
CA PHE A 779 8.43 -5.87 33.03
C PHE A 779 9.69 -5.79 33.89
N HIS A 780 10.36 -6.93 34.09
CA HIS A 780 11.73 -6.98 34.60
C HIS A 780 12.66 -7.29 33.43
N VAL A 781 13.55 -6.36 33.13
CA VAL A 781 14.51 -6.45 32.01
C VAL A 781 15.92 -6.25 32.55
N TRP A 782 16.90 -6.99 32.05
CA TRP A 782 18.31 -6.62 32.26
C TRP A 782 19.01 -6.35 30.92
N VAL A 783 19.99 -5.46 30.96
CA VAL A 783 20.83 -5.08 29.81
C VAL A 783 22.30 -5.04 30.23
N GLU A 784 23.19 -5.49 29.34
CA GLU A 784 24.64 -5.44 29.52
C GLU A 784 25.24 -4.37 28.58
N ALA A 785 26.08 -3.49 29.11
CA ALA A 785 26.75 -2.41 28.38
C ALA A 785 28.29 -2.56 28.36
N GLU A 786 28.93 -2.03 27.32
CA GLU A 786 30.38 -2.15 27.07
C GLU A 786 31.29 -1.28 27.97
N SER A 787 30.76 -0.66 29.02
CA SER A 787 31.56 0.20 29.90
C SER A 787 30.88 0.47 31.24
N ASN A 788 31.64 1.03 32.17
CA ASN A 788 31.09 1.62 33.40
C ASN A 788 30.55 3.06 33.22
N ALA A 789 30.27 3.50 31.99
CA ALA A 789 29.66 4.80 31.75
C ALA A 789 28.18 4.80 32.13
N THR A 790 27.70 5.93 32.69
CA THR A 790 26.29 6.14 33.01
C THR A 790 25.42 5.99 31.77
N LEU A 791 24.40 5.13 31.85
CA LEU A 791 23.38 4.97 30.82
C LEU A 791 22.32 6.05 31.07
N THR A 792 22.00 6.85 30.04
CA THR A 792 20.80 7.69 30.09
C THR A 792 19.66 6.91 29.44
N LEU A 793 18.55 6.77 30.15
CA LEU A 793 17.34 6.16 29.65
C LEU A 793 16.24 7.22 29.57
N ALA A 794 15.40 7.15 28.55
CA ALA A 794 14.11 7.80 28.54
C ALA A 794 13.00 6.75 28.52
N TYR A 795 11.85 7.07 29.10
CA TYR A 795 10.71 6.17 29.15
C TYR A 795 9.41 6.92 28.92
N ALA A 796 8.43 6.21 28.37
CA ALA A 796 7.09 6.73 28.09
C ALA A 796 6.02 5.69 28.40
N GLY A 797 4.86 6.16 28.86
CA GLY A 797 3.64 5.36 29.02
C GLY A 797 2.48 6.04 28.32
N PHE A 798 1.65 5.25 27.64
CA PHE A 798 0.54 5.73 26.82
C PHE A 798 -0.78 5.10 27.29
N HIS A 799 -1.75 5.94 27.64
CA HIS A 799 -3.12 5.53 27.93
C HIS A 799 -3.98 5.87 26.71
N SER A 800 -4.26 4.85 25.88
CA SER A 800 -4.92 5.01 24.57
C SER A 800 -6.38 5.42 24.66
N ASP A 801 -7.14 4.81 25.58
CA ASP A 801 -8.59 5.06 25.71
C ASP A 801 -8.89 6.26 26.65
N ALA A 802 -7.86 6.92 27.17
CA ALA A 802 -7.99 7.97 28.16
C ALA A 802 -8.24 9.34 27.53
N THR A 803 -9.30 10.02 28.00
CA THR A 803 -9.63 11.39 27.56
C THR A 803 -9.62 12.34 28.76
N THR A 804 -9.30 13.62 28.52
CA THR A 804 -9.13 14.63 29.59
C THR A 804 -9.80 15.96 29.20
N PRO A 805 -10.12 16.86 30.16
CA PRO A 805 -10.69 18.17 29.86
C PRO A 805 -9.82 19.02 28.91
N ALA A 806 -8.49 18.89 29.01
CA ALA A 806 -7.54 19.53 28.12
C ALA A 806 -7.70 19.02 26.66
N LEU A 807 -7.72 17.70 26.46
CA LEU A 807 -8.00 17.10 25.14
C LEU A 807 -9.34 17.57 24.58
N GLN A 808 -10.43 17.47 25.37
CA GLN A 808 -11.77 17.91 24.98
C GLN A 808 -11.80 19.39 24.56
N SER A 809 -11.03 20.27 25.23
CA SER A 809 -10.95 21.69 24.85
C SER A 809 -10.28 21.95 23.50
N VAL A 810 -9.37 21.06 23.05
CA VAL A 810 -8.76 21.14 21.71
C VAL A 810 -9.60 20.41 20.66
N LEU A 811 -10.19 19.26 21.00
CA LEU A 811 -11.15 18.56 20.13
C LEU A 811 -12.31 19.48 19.71
N ALA A 812 -12.84 20.27 20.65
CA ALA A 812 -13.90 21.25 20.39
C ALA A 812 -13.48 22.45 19.51
N LEU A 813 -12.19 22.62 19.20
CA LEU A 813 -11.67 23.63 18.27
C LEU A 813 -11.35 23.06 16.88
N LEU A 814 -11.38 21.73 16.72
CA LEU A 814 -11.05 21.09 15.45
C LEU A 814 -12.18 21.27 14.41
N PRO A 815 -11.86 21.63 13.16
CA PRO A 815 -12.86 21.75 12.10
C PRO A 815 -13.33 20.37 11.60
N PRO A 816 -14.55 20.25 11.03
CA PRO A 816 -15.13 18.96 10.61
C PRO A 816 -14.42 18.26 9.44
N TRP A 817 -13.29 18.77 8.96
CA TRP A 817 -12.40 18.15 7.97
C TRP A 817 -11.09 17.61 8.58
N THR A 818 -10.94 17.59 9.90
CA THR A 818 -9.89 16.82 10.58
C THR A 818 -10.40 15.48 11.12
N THR A 819 -9.47 14.58 11.40
CA THR A 819 -9.66 13.41 12.25
C THR A 819 -8.39 13.16 13.06
N GLU A 820 -8.52 12.56 14.23
CA GLU A 820 -7.45 12.47 15.22
C GLU A 820 -7.40 11.11 15.91
N SER A 821 -6.18 10.69 16.25
CA SER A 821 -5.91 9.74 17.32
C SER A 821 -5.44 10.53 18.54
N HIS A 822 -5.92 10.22 19.74
CA HIS A 822 -5.45 10.87 20.97
C HIS A 822 -4.99 9.88 22.03
N VAL A 823 -4.03 10.29 22.85
CA VAL A 823 -3.53 9.54 24.01
C VAL A 823 -3.24 10.49 25.16
N VAL A 824 -3.32 9.99 26.39
CA VAL A 824 -2.62 10.61 27.52
C VAL A 824 -1.26 9.96 27.66
N ALA A 825 -0.20 10.77 27.76
CA ALA A 825 1.17 10.30 27.75
C ALA A 825 1.96 10.80 28.97
N SER A 826 2.81 9.92 29.50
CA SER A 826 3.90 10.29 30.40
C SER A 826 5.24 10.17 29.65
N TRP A 827 6.19 11.04 29.99
CA TRP A 827 7.59 10.96 29.57
C TRP A 827 8.49 11.20 30.78
N GLY A 828 9.57 10.45 30.90
CA GLY A 828 10.58 10.67 31.93
C GLY A 828 11.98 10.32 31.44
N ILE A 829 12.98 10.82 32.15
CA ILE A 829 14.40 10.52 31.92
C ILE A 829 14.99 9.94 33.21
N LEU A 830 15.96 9.04 33.08
CA LEU A 830 16.68 8.40 34.17
C LEU A 830 18.17 8.29 33.82
N ARG A 831 19.03 8.25 34.84
CA ARG A 831 20.46 7.95 34.72
C ARG A 831 20.80 6.77 35.61
N ALA A 832 21.38 5.73 35.01
CA ALA A 832 21.71 4.45 35.64
C ALA A 832 23.20 4.14 35.54
#